data_AF-A0A7C7Z2F1-F1
#
_entry.id   AF-A0A7C7Z2F1-F1
#
_cell.length_a   1.000
_cell.length_b   1.000
_cell.length_c   1.000
_cell.angle_alpha   90.00
_cell.angle_beta   90.00
_cell.angle_gamma   90.00
#
_symmetry.space_group_name_H-M   'P 1'
#
loop_
_entity.id
_entity.type
_entity.pdbx_description
1 polymer ?
#
loop_
_entity_poly.entity_id
_entity_poly.type
_entity_poly.pdbx_seq_one_letter_code
_entity_poly.pdbx_strand_id
1 'polypeptide(L)'
;MRRRFDDEAVSAAIATVLLFAGVLGIIAGMMVTITPLINEKHGSVERQAMAGQMEDLAAETVRISENGLPGDSAIIQLRPHSGELGWDLAQGGTWYSVAFVEGGSLRLDGLLDLDDKTRIRYSESEVSAACFSDLRANKDATWNYRIPSISGTILATPATSLQQPLYDTTVKYTTGVTSSYYSLIPGSVLSTSSTEESWLQSDGPLKVIFLRGNGGVTMVEPDLVNPSDGKGRSWTIPMPTGSVSLHLVSSDLTTVSWDSNSNSGTATSTGSPATWNSDFTTLAGDVMTVHSSTPARLMMVWGGATGATVWPDDGGSGLGISHTLPAAAGSILIENPETTSIAVQIDGLFNTISAQSSIRIPWPAISSQIVSTGPVQVHWLAEDASNSYRTGSLEMIPATDTGRSSGLEHSYATPTSAADERVLIQPASPETSLILIADLEAGQSAQITVNNSNGSHLATLTPTASNLVRTTVNSTDQLDDAPFRIISVAGDDGMMEIRQDGEQRCLPIGYWASGWVELNLPWEDFSHYNTAIVKDAWKDGSHPLGVEVTLFGPQNGAPHHTLAAAWGAHLPRLNYEFQSSVSGMEIGYRGGFVGTNHPEYQADVLILPPAREGPGPRLAVTIPLTMPADSSSIGNSRVALTVSLDQRVQLVSVQAHEIRRGWDGPYGSAIAAESSQELAFSADWLTFPGRIDLLDDYVGWVQLTHSSPEAIYHASGESIMFNLQLSQISIDTELII
;
A
#
# COMPACT_ATOMS: atom_id res chain seq x y z
N MET A 1 56.78 76.19 45.85
CA MET A 1 55.60 75.47 46.40
C MET A 1 54.52 75.12 45.37
N ARG A 2 54.44 75.74 44.18
CA ARG A 2 53.37 75.47 43.20
C ARG A 2 53.49 74.15 42.40
N ARG A 3 54.71 73.62 42.22
CA ARG A 3 54.97 72.40 41.43
C ARG A 3 54.63 71.07 42.13
N ARG A 4 54.53 71.05 43.46
CA ARG A 4 54.21 69.82 44.23
C ARG A 4 52.72 69.50 44.26
N PHE A 5 51.85 70.49 44.10
CA PHE A 5 50.39 70.28 44.07
C PHE A 5 49.90 69.74 42.71
N ASP A 6 50.63 70.00 41.61
CA ASP A 6 50.29 69.45 40.28
C ASP A 6 50.65 67.95 40.18
N ASP A 7 51.78 67.50 40.74
CA ASP A 7 52.15 66.08 40.73
C ASP A 7 51.16 65.21 41.55
N GLU A 8 50.62 65.76 42.64
CA GLU A 8 49.64 65.07 43.50
C GLU A 8 48.26 65.00 42.81
N ALA A 9 47.86 66.05 42.09
CA ALA A 9 46.64 66.08 41.29
C ALA A 9 46.71 65.16 40.06
N VAL A 10 47.87 65.10 39.38
CA VAL A 10 48.11 64.19 38.25
C VAL A 10 48.15 62.73 38.71
N SER A 11 48.78 62.44 39.85
CA SER A 11 48.79 61.10 40.45
C SER A 11 47.38 60.63 40.84
N ALA A 12 46.57 61.51 41.42
CA ALA A 12 45.17 61.22 41.76
C ALA A 12 44.29 60.99 40.51
N ALA A 13 44.53 61.73 39.43
CA ALA A 13 43.85 61.53 38.14
C ALA A 13 44.25 60.20 37.46
N ILE A 14 45.54 59.84 37.49
CA ILE A 14 46.03 58.56 36.96
C ILE A 14 45.48 57.39 37.79
N ALA A 15 45.44 57.51 39.11
CA ALA A 15 44.89 56.49 40.00
C ALA A 15 43.39 56.25 39.75
N THR A 16 42.60 57.31 39.54
CA THR A 16 41.17 57.19 39.22
C THR A 16 40.92 56.59 37.83
N VAL A 17 41.72 56.94 36.82
CA VAL A 17 41.66 56.31 35.49
C VAL A 17 42.05 54.83 35.53
N LEU A 18 43.09 54.46 36.28
CA LEU A 18 43.48 53.06 36.45
C LEU A 18 42.44 52.24 37.23
N LEU A 19 41.76 52.85 38.21
CA LEU A 19 40.66 52.23 38.92
C LEU A 19 39.46 52.00 38.00
N PHE A 20 39.09 52.98 37.18
CA PHE A 20 38.03 52.82 36.17
C PHE A 20 38.40 51.80 35.10
N ALA A 21 39.65 51.78 34.63
CA ALA A 21 40.15 50.80 33.67
C ALA A 21 40.19 49.38 34.27
N GLY A 22 40.56 49.25 35.55
CA GLY A 22 40.52 47.97 36.28
C GLY A 22 39.10 47.45 36.47
N VAL A 23 38.16 48.32 36.84
CA VAL A 23 36.73 47.97 36.97
C VAL A 23 36.13 47.60 35.62
N LEU A 24 36.43 48.35 34.55
CA LEU A 24 36.01 48.01 33.19
C LEU A 24 36.64 46.70 32.70
N GLY A 25 37.90 46.42 33.05
CA GLY A 25 38.57 45.16 32.74
C GLY A 25 37.94 43.97 33.45
N ILE A 26 37.53 44.13 34.72
CA ILE A 26 36.81 43.09 35.48
C ILE A 26 35.41 42.89 34.91
N ILE A 27 34.66 43.96 34.61
CA ILE A 27 33.33 43.86 33.99
C ILE A 27 33.43 43.22 32.61
N ALA A 28 34.41 43.59 31.78
CA ALA A 28 34.64 42.98 30.47
C ALA A 28 35.02 41.49 30.61
N GLY A 29 35.90 41.13 31.55
CA GLY A 29 36.25 39.74 31.83
C GLY A 29 35.06 38.92 32.36
N MET A 30 34.23 39.49 33.22
CA MET A 30 32.99 38.89 33.69
C MET A 30 31.96 38.76 32.56
N MET A 31 31.82 39.76 31.69
CA MET A 31 30.88 39.72 30.58
C MET A 31 31.29 38.66 29.55
N VAL A 32 32.58 38.51 29.26
CA VAL A 32 33.11 37.44 28.37
C VAL A 32 32.87 36.05 28.94
N THR A 33 32.89 35.87 30.26
CA THR A 33 32.66 34.56 30.90
C THR A 33 31.19 34.25 31.16
N ILE A 34 30.34 35.27 31.37
CA ILE A 34 28.91 35.13 31.66
C ILE A 34 28.08 35.04 30.37
N THR A 35 28.46 35.74 29.29
CA THR A 35 27.69 35.75 28.03
C THR A 35 27.45 34.36 27.45
N PRO A 36 28.44 33.43 27.39
CA PRO A 36 28.20 32.06 26.93
C PRO A 36 27.19 31.32 27.80
N LEU A 37 27.26 31.51 29.12
CA LEU A 37 26.38 30.86 30.10
C LEU A 37 24.95 31.39 30.02
N ILE A 38 24.78 32.69 29.75
CA ILE A 38 23.47 33.30 29.46
C ILE A 38 22.90 32.74 28.16
N ASN A 39 23.71 32.65 27.09
CA ASN A 39 23.26 32.14 25.80
C ASN A 39 22.84 30.66 25.89
N GLU A 40 23.58 29.85 26.66
CA GLU A 40 23.22 28.45 26.93
C GLU A 40 21.91 28.34 27.72
N LYS A 41 21.74 29.14 28.79
CA LYS A 41 20.50 29.16 29.58
C LYS A 41 19.31 29.68 28.79
N HIS A 42 19.51 30.68 27.94
CA HIS A 42 18.49 31.20 27.06
C HIS A 42 18.05 30.15 26.04
N GLY A 43 19.01 29.48 25.38
CA GLY A 43 18.72 28.38 24.45
C GLY A 43 18.00 27.20 25.12
N SER A 44 18.34 26.88 26.37
CA SER A 44 17.63 25.84 27.15
C SER A 44 16.18 26.19 27.44
N VAL A 45 15.88 27.47 27.72
CA VAL A 45 14.50 27.94 27.97
C VAL A 45 13.69 27.96 26.68
N GLU A 46 14.28 28.46 25.59
CA GLU A 46 13.63 28.44 24.27
C GLU A 46 13.33 27.00 23.83
N ARG A 47 14.23 26.06 24.12
CA ARG A 47 14.03 24.64 23.84
C ARG A 47 12.85 24.07 24.60
N GLN A 48 12.79 24.28 25.91
CA GLN A 48 11.69 23.77 26.72
C GLN A 48 10.34 24.39 26.28
N ALA A 49 10.35 25.66 25.87
CA ALA A 49 9.16 26.32 25.34
C ALA A 49 8.72 25.77 23.97
N MET A 50 9.66 25.45 23.08
CA MET A 50 9.33 24.87 21.77
C MET A 50 8.97 23.39 21.87
N ALA A 51 9.62 22.63 22.78
CA ALA A 51 9.25 21.26 23.10
C ALA A 51 7.77 21.21 23.55
N GLY A 52 7.38 22.01 24.54
CA GLY A 52 5.98 22.06 24.99
C GLY A 52 4.99 22.45 23.89
N GLN A 53 5.34 23.37 22.99
CA GLN A 53 4.49 23.72 21.85
C GLN A 53 4.35 22.58 20.82
N MET A 54 5.43 21.83 20.57
CA MET A 54 5.39 20.65 19.69
C MET A 54 4.65 19.48 20.36
N GLU A 55 4.74 19.35 21.68
CA GLU A 55 4.00 18.37 22.47
C GLU A 55 2.49 18.64 22.40
N ASP A 56 2.06 19.90 22.51
CA ASP A 56 0.67 20.31 22.33
C ASP A 56 0.17 20.00 20.90
N LEU A 57 1.00 20.26 19.88
CA LEU A 57 0.70 19.92 18.48
C LEU A 57 0.55 18.40 18.28
N ALA A 58 1.41 17.62 18.91
CA ALA A 58 1.35 16.17 18.86
C ALA A 58 0.09 15.61 19.52
N ALA A 59 -0.23 16.08 20.73
CA ALA A 59 -1.43 15.66 21.45
C ALA A 59 -2.70 15.96 20.66
N GLU A 60 -2.80 17.14 20.03
CA GLU A 60 -3.96 17.51 19.23
C GLU A 60 -4.05 16.71 17.92
N THR A 61 -2.92 16.44 17.27
CA THR A 61 -2.90 15.58 16.07
C THR A 61 -3.38 14.17 16.40
N VAL A 62 -2.93 13.57 17.51
CA VAL A 62 -3.38 12.25 17.95
C VAL A 62 -4.88 12.27 18.31
N ARG A 63 -5.35 13.33 18.99
CA ARG A 63 -6.76 13.48 19.34
C ARG A 63 -7.66 13.46 18.10
N ILE A 64 -7.28 14.23 17.08
CA ILE A 64 -8.01 14.33 15.81
C ILE A 64 -7.87 13.03 15.00
N SER A 65 -6.67 12.45 14.91
CA SER A 65 -6.43 11.23 14.13
C SER A 65 -7.22 10.03 14.63
N GLU A 66 -7.37 9.87 15.96
CA GLU A 66 -8.04 8.70 16.52
C GLU A 66 -9.55 8.91 16.70
N ASN A 67 -9.96 10.09 17.17
CA ASN A 67 -11.34 10.34 17.60
C ASN A 67 -12.08 11.38 16.77
N GLY A 68 -11.39 12.10 15.87
CA GLY A 68 -12.00 13.09 14.98
C GLY A 68 -12.83 12.46 13.86
N LEU A 69 -13.68 13.27 13.24
CA LEU A 69 -14.38 12.99 12.00
C LEU A 69 -13.72 13.76 10.84
N PRO A 70 -13.76 13.24 9.60
CA PRO A 70 -13.31 14.00 8.43
C PRO A 70 -13.92 15.41 8.40
N GLY A 71 -13.09 16.43 8.24
CA GLY A 71 -13.45 17.85 8.30
C GLY A 71 -13.26 18.52 9.67
N ASP A 72 -13.02 17.76 10.75
CA ASP A 72 -12.64 18.34 12.03
C ASP A 72 -11.28 19.05 11.92
N SER A 73 -11.17 20.22 12.54
CA SER A 73 -9.93 21.00 12.56
C SER A 73 -9.65 21.65 13.92
N ALA A 74 -8.38 21.93 14.17
CA ALA A 74 -7.91 22.65 15.35
C ALA A 74 -6.82 23.66 14.98
N ILE A 75 -6.76 24.77 15.71
CA ILE A 75 -5.81 25.85 15.48
C ILE A 75 -4.82 25.90 16.65
N ILE A 76 -3.53 25.86 16.33
CA ILE A 76 -2.42 25.89 17.30
C ILE A 76 -1.47 27.02 16.89
N GLN A 77 -0.92 27.74 17.85
CA GLN A 77 0.04 28.81 17.57
C GLN A 77 1.45 28.36 17.92
N LEU A 78 2.35 28.39 16.94
CA LEU A 78 3.77 28.22 17.15
C LEU A 78 4.47 29.58 17.16
N ARG A 79 5.37 29.76 18.13
CA ARG A 79 6.19 30.96 18.31
C ARG A 79 7.67 30.58 18.20
N PRO A 80 8.20 30.43 16.97
CA PRO A 80 9.64 30.33 16.79
C PRO A 80 10.26 31.64 17.31
N HIS A 81 11.12 31.52 18.32
CA HIS A 81 11.76 32.68 18.94
C HIS A 81 12.98 33.11 18.12
N SER A 82 14.07 32.35 18.26
CA SER A 82 15.36 32.59 17.61
C SER A 82 15.63 31.64 16.44
N GLY A 83 14.95 30.49 16.39
CA GLY A 83 15.13 29.45 15.39
C GLY A 83 14.23 29.57 14.17
N GLU A 84 14.42 28.64 13.24
CA GLU A 84 13.66 28.54 12.00
C GLU A 84 12.82 27.27 12.00
N LEU A 85 11.55 27.39 11.59
CA LEU A 85 10.69 26.24 11.33
C LEU A 85 10.84 25.83 9.85
N GLY A 86 10.81 24.54 9.56
CA GLY A 86 10.88 24.04 8.18
C GLY A 86 10.34 22.62 8.05
N TRP A 87 9.75 22.31 6.89
CA TRP A 87 9.34 20.95 6.55
C TRP A 87 10.47 20.19 5.86
N ASP A 88 10.73 18.98 6.35
CA ASP A 88 11.59 18.00 5.73
C ASP A 88 10.73 16.84 5.23
N LEU A 89 10.68 16.69 3.90
CA LEU A 89 9.86 15.69 3.21
C LEU A 89 10.68 14.47 2.77
N ALA A 90 12.00 14.58 2.75
CA ALA A 90 12.87 13.57 2.14
C ALA A 90 13.29 12.49 3.15
N GLN A 91 13.36 12.83 4.43
CA GLN A 91 13.92 11.92 5.43
C GLN A 91 12.85 11.30 6.33
N GLY A 92 12.57 10.03 6.07
CA GLY A 92 12.00 9.12 7.06
C GLY A 92 10.52 8.83 6.91
N GLY A 93 10.07 7.96 7.81
CA GLY A 93 8.74 7.40 7.78
C GLY A 93 8.60 6.30 8.83
N THR A 94 7.49 5.61 8.79
CA THR A 94 7.25 4.45 9.63
C THR A 94 6.67 3.33 8.79
N TRP A 95 7.00 2.10 9.17
CA TRP A 95 6.43 0.92 8.57
C TRP A 95 5.98 -0.06 9.64
N TYR A 96 4.94 -0.82 9.34
CA TYR A 96 4.42 -1.91 10.16
C TYR A 96 4.43 -3.17 9.32
N SER A 97 4.95 -4.28 9.85
CA SER A 97 4.92 -5.57 9.19
C SER A 97 4.21 -6.61 10.04
N VAL A 98 3.59 -7.57 9.36
CA VAL A 98 2.91 -8.72 9.95
C VAL A 98 3.38 -10.00 9.29
N ALA A 99 3.60 -11.03 10.10
CA ALA A 99 3.84 -12.39 9.61
C ALA A 99 2.58 -13.24 9.81
N PHE A 100 2.16 -13.93 8.75
CA PHE A 100 1.00 -14.84 8.77
C PHE A 100 1.39 -16.27 9.13
N VAL A 101 2.67 -16.60 9.02
CA VAL A 101 3.21 -17.94 9.34
C VAL A 101 3.91 -17.89 10.69
N GLU A 102 3.74 -18.94 11.49
CA GLU A 102 4.41 -19.10 12.78
C GLU A 102 5.94 -19.07 12.60
N GLY A 103 6.63 -18.32 13.48
CA GLY A 103 8.06 -18.05 13.42
C GLY A 103 8.46 -16.98 12.40
N GLY A 104 7.61 -16.66 11.42
CA GLY A 104 7.92 -15.70 10.37
C GLY A 104 8.23 -14.30 10.90
N SER A 105 9.22 -13.63 10.29
CA SER A 105 9.63 -12.28 10.68
C SER A 105 10.02 -11.46 9.44
N LEU A 106 9.17 -10.51 9.05
CA LEU A 106 9.42 -9.58 7.93
C LEU A 106 10.06 -8.28 8.43
N ARG A 107 11.22 -7.94 7.89
CA ARG A 107 11.94 -6.69 8.14
C ARG A 107 12.16 -5.92 6.84
N LEU A 108 12.10 -4.59 6.95
CA LEU A 108 12.25 -3.66 5.84
C LEU A 108 13.32 -2.62 6.19
N ASP A 109 14.04 -2.16 5.17
CA ASP A 109 15.05 -1.11 5.25
C ASP A 109 15.11 -0.37 3.89
N GLY A 110 15.19 0.96 3.90
CA GLY A 110 15.15 1.78 2.68
C GLY A 110 13.85 1.64 1.89
N LEU A 111 12.69 1.56 2.57
CA LEU A 111 11.39 1.59 1.86
C LEU A 111 10.90 3.04 1.67
N LEU A 112 11.37 3.97 2.50
CA LEU A 112 10.82 5.32 2.66
C LEU A 112 11.91 6.40 2.60
N ASP A 113 12.82 6.29 1.63
CA ASP A 113 13.92 7.22 1.34
C ASP A 113 13.86 7.86 -0.07
N LEU A 114 12.74 7.70 -0.78
CA LEU A 114 12.46 8.22 -2.13
C LEU A 114 13.32 7.65 -3.25
N ASP A 115 14.25 6.76 -2.93
CA ASP A 115 15.00 6.04 -3.93
C ASP A 115 14.20 4.86 -4.49
N ASP A 116 14.74 4.21 -5.51
CA ASP A 116 14.16 3.02 -6.10
C ASP A 116 14.71 1.73 -5.49
N LYS A 117 15.33 1.75 -4.30
CA LYS A 117 16.06 0.61 -3.73
C LYS A 117 15.61 0.26 -2.33
N THR A 118 14.87 -0.83 -2.23
CA THR A 118 14.43 -1.37 -0.94
C THR A 118 15.17 -2.65 -0.56
N ARG A 119 15.37 -2.84 0.74
CA ARG A 119 15.94 -4.06 1.29
C ARG A 119 14.90 -4.77 2.16
N ILE A 120 14.69 -6.04 1.87
CA ILE A 120 13.78 -6.90 2.63
C ILE A 120 14.55 -8.05 3.27
N ARG A 121 14.08 -8.50 4.43
CA ARG A 121 14.60 -9.70 5.09
C ARG A 121 13.47 -10.52 5.70
N TYR A 122 13.49 -11.81 5.43
CA TYR A 122 12.62 -12.82 6.02
C TYR A 122 13.47 -13.99 6.51
N SER A 123 13.32 -14.45 7.75
CA SER A 123 14.27 -15.38 8.39
C SER A 123 13.93 -16.86 8.28
N GLU A 124 12.65 -17.22 8.17
CA GLU A 124 12.20 -18.62 8.38
C GLU A 124 12.09 -19.46 7.12
N SER A 125 11.65 -18.86 6.01
CA SER A 125 11.36 -19.59 4.78
C SER A 125 11.93 -18.90 3.56
N GLU A 126 11.95 -19.65 2.47
CA GLU A 126 12.25 -19.12 1.16
C GLU A 126 11.16 -18.10 0.76
N VAL A 127 11.58 -17.03 0.10
CA VAL A 127 10.70 -16.00 -0.47
C VAL A 127 10.75 -16.17 -1.99
N SER A 128 9.61 -16.33 -2.65
CA SER A 128 9.54 -16.45 -4.11
C SER A 128 9.44 -15.10 -4.80
N ALA A 129 8.61 -14.20 -4.26
CA ALA A 129 8.25 -12.92 -4.89
C ALA A 129 7.82 -11.88 -3.85
N ALA A 130 7.91 -10.61 -4.23
CA ALA A 130 7.38 -9.47 -3.48
C ALA A 130 6.48 -8.62 -4.38
N CYS A 131 5.32 -8.22 -3.89
CA CYS A 131 4.44 -7.27 -4.56
C CYS A 131 4.39 -5.96 -3.80
N PHE A 132 4.45 -4.87 -4.55
CA PHE A 132 4.31 -3.52 -4.04
C PHE A 132 3.01 -2.89 -4.58
N SER A 133 2.24 -2.27 -3.70
CA SER A 133 1.03 -1.53 -4.05
C SER A 133 1.10 -0.11 -3.49
N ASP A 134 0.72 0.88 -4.29
CA ASP A 134 0.62 2.27 -3.85
C ASP A 134 -0.63 2.48 -2.99
N LEU A 135 -0.45 2.93 -1.74
CA LEU A 135 -1.53 3.17 -0.79
C LEU A 135 -2.34 4.45 -1.08
N ARG A 136 -1.87 5.31 -1.99
CA ARG A 136 -2.47 6.63 -2.27
C ARG A 136 -2.74 7.42 -0.99
N ALA A 137 -1.71 7.46 -0.14
CA ALA A 137 -1.75 8.01 1.20
C ALA A 137 -1.90 9.55 1.27
N ASN A 138 -2.12 10.25 0.15
CA ASN A 138 -2.26 11.70 0.08
C ASN A 138 -3.73 12.09 -0.19
N LYS A 139 -4.21 13.19 0.39
CA LYS A 139 -5.58 13.70 0.17
C LYS A 139 -5.80 14.13 -1.28
N ASP A 140 -4.76 14.68 -1.91
CA ASP A 140 -4.79 15.17 -3.28
C ASP A 140 -4.28 14.09 -4.26
N ALA A 141 -4.16 12.84 -3.80
CA ALA A 141 -3.75 11.72 -4.64
C ALA A 141 -4.81 11.45 -5.71
N THR A 142 -4.34 11.36 -6.96
CA THR A 142 -5.18 10.92 -8.08
C THR A 142 -5.12 9.40 -8.22
N TRP A 143 -6.26 8.75 -8.15
CA TRP A 143 -6.42 7.32 -8.39
C TRP A 143 -6.51 7.09 -9.89
N ASN A 144 -5.47 6.47 -10.46
CA ASN A 144 -5.38 6.22 -11.90
C ASN A 144 -5.81 4.78 -12.24
N TYR A 145 -6.74 4.65 -13.18
CA TYR A 145 -7.17 3.38 -13.76
C TYR A 145 -6.92 3.40 -15.26
N ARG A 146 -6.16 2.41 -15.74
CA ARG A 146 -5.81 2.27 -17.14
C ARG A 146 -6.84 1.41 -17.85
N ILE A 147 -7.59 2.01 -18.77
CA ILE A 147 -8.62 1.29 -19.53
C ILE A 147 -7.97 0.58 -20.73
N PRO A 148 -8.25 -0.72 -20.93
CA PRO A 148 -7.82 -1.47 -22.11
C PRO A 148 -8.12 -0.76 -23.44
N SER A 149 -7.19 -0.81 -24.40
CA SER A 149 -7.32 -0.22 -25.75
C SER A 149 -8.23 -1.03 -26.69
N ILE A 150 -9.38 -1.47 -26.16
CA ILE A 150 -10.39 -2.25 -26.87
C ILE A 150 -11.75 -1.58 -26.70
N SER A 151 -12.66 -1.83 -27.64
CA SER A 151 -14.00 -1.26 -27.58
C SER A 151 -14.83 -1.90 -26.46
N GLY A 152 -15.38 -1.09 -25.57
CA GLY A 152 -16.24 -1.57 -24.48
C GLY A 152 -16.94 -0.45 -23.72
N THR A 153 -17.67 -0.83 -22.68
CA THR A 153 -18.35 0.08 -21.75
C THR A 153 -17.67 0.02 -20.39
N ILE A 154 -17.34 1.18 -19.84
CA ILE A 154 -16.79 1.35 -18.50
C ILE A 154 -17.94 1.68 -17.56
N LEU A 155 -18.02 0.92 -16.47
CA LEU A 155 -18.86 1.23 -15.32
C LEU A 155 -17.99 1.56 -14.12
N ALA A 156 -18.24 2.69 -13.45
CA ALA A 156 -17.49 3.06 -12.26
C ALA A 156 -18.40 3.60 -11.16
N THR A 157 -18.13 3.22 -9.91
CA THR A 157 -18.78 3.76 -8.70
C THR A 157 -17.72 4.04 -7.64
N PRO A 158 -17.88 5.05 -6.78
CA PRO A 158 -17.05 5.21 -5.59
C PRO A 158 -17.07 3.94 -4.74
N ALA A 159 -15.90 3.47 -4.33
CA ALA A 159 -15.77 2.34 -3.42
C ALA A 159 -16.23 2.76 -2.02
N THR A 160 -16.93 1.88 -1.30
CA THR A 160 -17.33 2.16 0.08
C THR A 160 -16.20 1.80 1.02
N SER A 161 -15.64 2.78 1.71
CA SER A 161 -14.81 2.55 2.91
C SER A 161 -15.66 2.69 4.18
N LEU A 162 -15.08 2.42 5.35
CA LEU A 162 -15.72 2.68 6.65
C LEU A 162 -16.23 4.12 6.81
N GLN A 163 -15.62 5.08 6.11
CA GLN A 163 -16.04 6.47 6.11
C GLN A 163 -16.28 6.90 4.66
N GLN A 164 -17.55 7.04 4.28
CA GLN A 164 -17.89 7.60 2.98
C GLN A 164 -17.37 9.05 2.91
N PRO A 165 -16.71 9.45 1.79
CA PRO A 165 -16.32 10.84 1.61
C PRO A 165 -17.57 11.73 1.71
N LEU A 166 -17.43 12.84 2.44
CA LEU A 166 -18.51 13.83 2.61
C LEU A 166 -18.83 14.59 1.31
N TYR A 167 -17.94 14.51 0.33
CA TYR A 167 -17.99 15.19 -0.94
C TYR A 167 -18.12 14.20 -2.11
N ASP A 168 -18.67 14.68 -3.21
CA ASP A 168 -18.71 13.94 -4.47
C ASP A 168 -17.29 13.61 -4.94
N THR A 169 -17.09 12.37 -5.41
CA THR A 169 -15.84 11.95 -6.05
C THR A 169 -15.79 12.55 -7.45
N THR A 170 -14.78 13.37 -7.73
CA THR A 170 -14.56 13.91 -9.07
C THR A 170 -13.83 12.88 -9.93
N VAL A 171 -14.37 12.61 -11.11
CA VAL A 171 -13.84 11.63 -12.05
C VAL A 171 -13.54 12.29 -13.38
N LYS A 172 -12.28 12.23 -13.79
CA LYS A 172 -11.77 12.71 -15.07
C LYS A 172 -11.54 11.52 -16.00
N TYR A 173 -12.31 11.45 -17.09
CA TYR A 173 -12.12 10.48 -18.16
C TYR A 173 -11.38 11.13 -19.33
N THR A 174 -10.22 10.58 -19.68
CA THR A 174 -9.34 11.10 -20.73
C THR A 174 -9.19 10.07 -21.86
N THR A 175 -9.52 10.49 -23.07
CA THR A 175 -9.36 9.71 -24.31
C THR A 175 -8.57 10.53 -25.32
N GLY A 176 -7.38 10.08 -25.69
CA GLY A 176 -6.45 10.85 -26.53
C GLY A 176 -6.17 12.22 -25.90
N VAL A 177 -6.60 13.30 -26.56
CA VAL A 177 -6.37 14.69 -26.11
C VAL A 177 -7.59 15.29 -25.38
N THR A 178 -8.73 14.57 -25.36
CA THR A 178 -9.98 15.11 -24.79
C THR A 178 -10.18 14.58 -23.37
N SER A 179 -10.45 15.48 -22.42
CA SER A 179 -10.82 15.13 -21.05
C SER A 179 -12.25 15.58 -20.74
N SER A 180 -13.01 14.69 -20.10
CA SER A 180 -14.37 14.93 -19.60
C SER A 180 -14.40 14.74 -18.09
N TYR A 181 -15.21 15.54 -17.39
CA TYR A 181 -15.29 15.54 -15.93
C TYR A 181 -16.70 15.14 -15.50
N TYR A 182 -16.77 14.27 -14.49
CA TYR A 182 -17.99 13.76 -13.89
C TYR A 182 -17.90 13.91 -12.37
N SER A 183 -19.05 14.10 -11.71
CA SER A 183 -19.18 14.14 -10.25
C SER A 183 -19.98 12.91 -9.84
N LEU A 184 -19.43 12.06 -8.98
CA LEU A 184 -20.08 10.84 -8.52
C LEU A 184 -20.36 10.91 -7.02
N ILE A 185 -21.63 10.75 -6.67
CA ILE A 185 -22.09 10.57 -5.29
C ILE A 185 -22.04 9.06 -4.97
N PRO A 186 -21.78 8.64 -3.73
CA PRO A 186 -21.93 7.24 -3.33
C PRO A 186 -23.29 6.66 -3.76
N GLY A 187 -23.26 5.50 -4.43
CA GLY A 187 -24.46 4.86 -4.99
C GLY A 187 -24.85 5.32 -6.41
N SER A 188 -24.05 6.19 -7.04
CA SER A 188 -24.18 6.54 -8.46
C SER A 188 -23.15 5.81 -9.33
N VAL A 189 -23.52 5.54 -10.59
CA VAL A 189 -22.64 4.87 -11.56
C VAL A 189 -22.32 5.80 -12.72
N LEU A 190 -21.04 5.96 -13.03
CA LEU A 190 -20.58 6.46 -14.32
C LEU A 190 -20.67 5.33 -15.35
N SER A 191 -21.33 5.59 -16.47
CA SER A 191 -21.33 4.71 -17.64
C SER A 191 -20.82 5.47 -18.86
N THR A 192 -19.68 5.05 -19.41
CA THR A 192 -19.08 5.66 -20.61
C THR A 192 -18.50 4.59 -21.53
N SER A 193 -18.47 4.83 -22.83
CA SER A 193 -17.88 3.91 -23.80
C SER A 193 -16.42 4.29 -24.08
N SER A 194 -15.57 3.29 -24.27
CA SER A 194 -14.21 3.46 -24.75
C SER A 194 -13.99 2.70 -26.05
N THR A 195 -13.14 3.25 -26.93
CA THR A 195 -12.74 2.63 -28.20
C THR A 195 -11.23 2.60 -28.38
N GLU A 196 -10.48 3.32 -27.54
CA GLU A 196 -9.04 3.50 -27.60
C GLU A 196 -8.47 3.49 -26.18
N GLU A 197 -7.14 3.48 -26.04
CA GLU A 197 -6.54 3.60 -24.71
C GLU A 197 -7.00 4.88 -24.03
N SER A 198 -7.43 4.73 -22.78
CA SER A 198 -8.02 5.82 -22.02
C SER A 198 -7.70 5.68 -20.54
N TRP A 199 -7.77 6.81 -19.86
CA TRP A 199 -7.49 6.92 -18.44
C TRP A 199 -8.73 7.39 -17.72
N LEU A 200 -9.07 6.68 -16.65
CA LEU A 200 -10.01 7.15 -15.65
C LEU A 200 -9.22 7.58 -14.43
N GLN A 201 -9.30 8.86 -14.07
CA GLN A 201 -8.61 9.43 -12.92
C GLN A 201 -9.64 9.94 -11.92
N SER A 202 -9.45 9.69 -10.63
CA SER A 202 -10.37 10.14 -9.58
C SER A 202 -9.66 10.67 -8.34
N ASP A 203 -10.35 11.50 -7.55
CA ASP A 203 -9.86 11.99 -6.26
C ASP A 203 -10.11 11.01 -5.08
N GLY A 204 -10.73 9.86 -5.35
CA GLY A 204 -10.95 8.78 -4.39
C GLY A 204 -11.01 7.41 -5.06
N PRO A 205 -11.00 6.32 -4.27
CA PRO A 205 -11.03 4.96 -4.78
C PRO A 205 -12.35 4.66 -5.49
N LEU A 206 -12.25 4.07 -6.68
CA LEU A 206 -13.38 3.60 -7.49
C LEU A 206 -13.36 2.08 -7.63
N LYS A 207 -14.54 1.50 -7.74
CA LYS A 207 -14.75 0.16 -8.30
C LYS A 207 -15.10 0.32 -9.77
N VAL A 208 -14.24 -0.19 -10.66
CA VAL A 208 -14.32 -0.02 -12.11
C VAL A 208 -14.47 -1.36 -12.79
N ILE A 209 -15.55 -1.55 -13.54
CA ILE A 209 -15.82 -2.76 -14.32
C ILE A 209 -15.82 -2.39 -15.80
N PHE A 210 -15.03 -3.10 -16.58
CA PHE A 210 -15.00 -2.99 -18.03
C PHE A 210 -15.81 -4.12 -18.66
N LEU A 211 -16.75 -3.75 -19.51
CA LEU A 211 -17.67 -4.64 -20.21
C LEU A 211 -17.37 -4.62 -21.70
N ARG A 212 -17.34 -5.79 -22.31
CA ARG A 212 -17.21 -5.97 -23.75
C ARG A 212 -18.36 -6.86 -24.24
N GLY A 213 -19.03 -6.44 -25.31
CA GLY A 213 -20.14 -7.19 -25.88
C GLY A 213 -21.40 -7.19 -25.00
N ASN A 214 -22.08 -8.33 -24.91
CA ASN A 214 -23.37 -8.49 -24.22
C ASN A 214 -23.33 -9.51 -23.07
N GLY A 215 -22.15 -10.02 -22.71
CA GLY A 215 -21.99 -10.97 -21.62
C GLY A 215 -20.57 -11.04 -21.10
N GLY A 216 -20.40 -11.61 -19.92
CA GLY A 216 -19.09 -11.83 -19.32
C GLY A 216 -19.16 -12.34 -17.90
N VAL A 217 -18.02 -12.79 -17.38
CA VAL A 217 -17.84 -13.17 -15.97
C VAL A 217 -16.58 -12.52 -15.43
N THR A 218 -16.62 -12.09 -14.18
CA THR A 218 -15.43 -11.62 -13.47
C THR A 218 -15.51 -11.97 -11.98
N MET A 219 -14.36 -12.21 -11.36
CA MET A 219 -14.24 -12.16 -9.91
C MET A 219 -14.24 -10.69 -9.47
N VAL A 220 -15.07 -10.36 -8.49
CA VAL A 220 -15.13 -9.01 -7.92
C VAL A 220 -14.36 -8.98 -6.60
N GLU A 221 -13.36 -8.12 -6.50
CA GLU A 221 -12.56 -7.95 -5.30
C GLU A 221 -13.38 -7.27 -4.19
N PRO A 222 -13.26 -7.71 -2.94
CA PRO A 222 -13.92 -7.06 -1.82
C PRO A 222 -13.41 -5.62 -1.62
N ASP A 223 -14.19 -4.79 -0.95
CA ASP A 223 -13.81 -3.40 -0.66
C ASP A 223 -12.62 -3.31 0.31
N LEU A 224 -12.49 -4.30 1.20
CA LEU A 224 -11.32 -4.51 2.05
C LEU A 224 -10.85 -5.95 1.90
N VAL A 225 -9.78 -6.13 1.13
CA VAL A 225 -9.14 -7.41 0.85
C VAL A 225 -8.30 -7.84 2.04
N ASN A 226 -8.41 -9.09 2.46
CA ASN A 226 -7.46 -9.68 3.40
C ASN A 226 -6.16 -10.03 2.65
N PRO A 227 -5.00 -9.45 3.01
CA PRO A 227 -3.74 -9.70 2.32
C PRO A 227 -3.29 -11.17 2.37
N SER A 228 -3.72 -11.95 3.36
CA SER A 228 -3.31 -13.36 3.50
C SER A 228 -3.93 -14.28 2.45
N ASP A 229 -5.24 -14.16 2.17
CA ASP A 229 -6.00 -15.11 1.35
C ASP A 229 -6.83 -14.46 0.22
N GLY A 230 -6.80 -13.13 0.11
CA GLY A 230 -7.55 -12.37 -0.89
C GLY A 230 -9.08 -12.35 -0.67
N LYS A 231 -9.59 -12.83 0.47
CA LYS A 231 -11.03 -12.85 0.76
C LYS A 231 -11.46 -11.57 1.47
N GLY A 232 -12.76 -11.29 1.48
CA GLY A 232 -13.30 -10.13 2.19
C GLY A 232 -14.77 -10.29 2.56
N ARG A 233 -15.36 -9.23 3.10
CA ARG A 233 -16.70 -9.27 3.70
C ARG A 233 -17.71 -8.32 3.08
N SER A 234 -17.27 -7.31 2.33
CA SER A 234 -18.15 -6.35 1.67
C SER A 234 -17.71 -6.13 0.23
N TRP A 235 -18.67 -5.87 -0.64
CA TRP A 235 -18.46 -5.52 -2.04
C TRP A 235 -19.41 -4.40 -2.42
N THR A 236 -18.90 -3.37 -3.07
CA THR A 236 -19.68 -2.36 -3.79
C THR A 236 -19.48 -2.51 -5.29
N ILE A 237 -20.57 -2.76 -6.03
CA ILE A 237 -20.51 -3.22 -7.41
C ILE A 237 -21.35 -2.31 -8.29
N PRO A 238 -20.78 -1.67 -9.33
CA PRO A 238 -21.57 -0.99 -10.34
C PRO A 238 -22.21 -2.03 -11.26
N MET A 239 -23.53 -2.14 -11.23
CA MET A 239 -24.22 -3.23 -11.93
C MET A 239 -24.38 -2.92 -13.43
N PRO A 240 -24.04 -3.87 -14.32
CA PRO A 240 -24.39 -3.75 -15.72
C PRO A 240 -25.90 -3.85 -15.91
N THR A 241 -26.42 -3.33 -17.03
CA THR A 241 -27.85 -3.44 -17.34
C THR A 241 -28.17 -4.85 -17.84
N GLY A 242 -29.27 -5.44 -17.37
CA GLY A 242 -29.75 -6.75 -17.83
C GLY A 242 -29.76 -7.82 -16.75
N SER A 243 -29.51 -9.07 -17.14
CA SER A 243 -29.47 -10.21 -16.22
C SER A 243 -28.08 -10.33 -15.59
N VAL A 244 -28.02 -10.40 -14.26
CA VAL A 244 -26.78 -10.58 -13.50
C VAL A 244 -26.98 -11.67 -12.47
N SER A 245 -26.03 -12.59 -12.37
CA SER A 245 -26.02 -13.67 -11.38
C SER A 245 -24.79 -13.49 -10.50
N LEU A 246 -24.99 -13.48 -9.19
CA LEU A 246 -23.91 -13.40 -8.20
C LEU A 246 -23.73 -14.75 -7.54
N HIS A 247 -22.48 -15.21 -7.44
CA HIS A 247 -22.11 -16.45 -6.77
C HIS A 247 -21.02 -16.19 -5.75
N LEU A 248 -21.32 -16.43 -4.48
CA LEU A 248 -20.40 -16.26 -3.36
C LEU A 248 -19.97 -17.62 -2.82
N VAL A 249 -18.70 -17.73 -2.45
CA VAL A 249 -18.13 -18.92 -1.81
C VAL A 249 -17.28 -18.58 -0.59
N SER A 250 -17.48 -19.33 0.48
CA SER A 250 -16.76 -19.20 1.75
C SER A 250 -16.41 -20.57 2.34
N SER A 251 -15.45 -20.61 3.26
CA SER A 251 -15.11 -21.80 4.05
C SER A 251 -16.25 -22.20 5.00
N ASP A 252 -16.91 -21.20 5.58
CA ASP A 252 -17.86 -21.38 6.67
C ASP A 252 -19.25 -20.89 6.27
N LEU A 253 -20.30 -21.38 6.94
CA LEU A 253 -21.65 -20.88 6.72
C LEU A 253 -21.73 -19.38 7.01
N THR A 254 -22.38 -18.67 6.10
CA THR A 254 -22.43 -17.20 6.05
C THR A 254 -23.85 -16.71 5.93
N THR A 255 -24.13 -15.58 6.57
CA THR A 255 -25.29 -14.77 6.22
C THR A 255 -24.88 -13.73 5.20
N VAL A 256 -25.56 -13.71 4.06
CA VAL A 256 -25.34 -12.74 2.99
C VAL A 256 -26.50 -11.76 2.98
N SER A 257 -26.20 -10.47 3.02
CA SER A 257 -27.17 -9.40 2.81
C SER A 257 -26.78 -8.59 1.59
N TRP A 258 -27.76 -8.26 0.75
CA TRP A 258 -27.55 -7.41 -0.42
C TRP A 258 -28.57 -6.28 -0.45
N ASP A 259 -28.15 -5.14 -0.99
CA ASP A 259 -28.98 -3.95 -1.13
C ASP A 259 -28.62 -3.20 -2.43
N SER A 260 -29.64 -2.84 -3.19
CA SER A 260 -29.58 -2.01 -4.40
C SER A 260 -30.85 -1.18 -4.50
N ASN A 261 -30.92 -0.25 -5.46
CA ASN A 261 -32.14 0.57 -5.65
C ASN A 261 -33.37 -0.27 -6.01
N SER A 262 -33.16 -1.46 -6.57
CA SER A 262 -34.19 -2.32 -7.12
C SER A 262 -34.39 -3.62 -6.34
N ASN A 263 -33.35 -4.11 -5.65
CA ASN A 263 -33.35 -5.41 -4.99
C ASN A 263 -32.64 -5.34 -3.64
N SER A 264 -33.30 -5.84 -2.59
CA SER A 264 -32.66 -6.01 -1.28
C SER A 264 -33.13 -7.29 -0.62
N GLY A 265 -32.28 -7.86 0.23
CA GLY A 265 -32.59 -9.14 0.88
C GLY A 265 -31.49 -9.65 1.78
N THR A 266 -31.81 -10.73 2.47
CA THR A 266 -30.87 -11.49 3.30
C THR A 266 -31.09 -12.98 3.08
N ALA A 267 -30.01 -13.75 3.04
CA ALA A 267 -30.04 -15.20 2.90
C ALA A 267 -28.90 -15.82 3.71
N THR A 268 -28.97 -17.14 3.91
CA THR A 268 -27.88 -17.93 4.49
C THR A 268 -27.32 -18.83 3.41
N SER A 269 -25.99 -18.94 3.34
CA SER A 269 -25.33 -19.88 2.44
C SER A 269 -25.58 -21.33 2.86
N THR A 270 -25.34 -22.25 1.92
CA THR A 270 -25.57 -23.68 2.11
C THR A 270 -24.38 -24.50 1.62
N GLY A 271 -24.27 -25.74 2.08
CA GLY A 271 -23.19 -26.65 1.69
C GLY A 271 -21.91 -26.50 2.52
N SER A 272 -20.91 -27.29 2.15
CA SER A 272 -19.54 -27.25 2.66
C SER A 272 -18.63 -27.68 1.50
N PRO A 273 -17.92 -26.77 0.84
CA PRO A 273 -17.81 -25.32 1.09
C PRO A 273 -19.14 -24.56 1.02
N ALA A 274 -19.25 -23.47 1.78
CA ALA A 274 -20.49 -22.71 1.88
C ALA A 274 -20.67 -21.80 0.66
N THR A 275 -21.84 -21.87 0.02
CA THR A 275 -22.16 -21.08 -1.17
C THR A 275 -23.50 -20.38 -1.10
N TRP A 276 -23.56 -19.23 -1.76
CA TRP A 276 -24.78 -18.46 -2.00
C TRP A 276 -24.80 -18.04 -3.46
N ASN A 277 -25.98 -18.13 -4.08
CA ASN A 277 -26.21 -17.66 -5.44
C ASN A 277 -27.54 -16.92 -5.53
N SER A 278 -27.58 -15.87 -6.34
CA SER A 278 -28.80 -15.11 -6.59
C SER A 278 -28.76 -14.45 -7.96
N ASP A 279 -29.91 -14.48 -8.65
CA ASP A 279 -30.11 -13.88 -9.95
C ASP A 279 -30.88 -12.56 -9.81
N PHE A 280 -30.44 -11.55 -10.55
CA PHE A 280 -30.97 -10.19 -10.51
C PHE A 280 -31.24 -9.69 -11.91
N THR A 281 -32.21 -8.78 -12.02
CA THR A 281 -32.41 -7.96 -13.22
C THR A 281 -32.15 -6.51 -12.84
N THR A 282 -31.11 -5.94 -13.41
CA THR A 282 -30.58 -4.62 -13.05
C THR A 282 -30.84 -3.60 -14.15
N LEU A 283 -31.09 -2.36 -13.73
CA LEU A 283 -31.30 -1.22 -14.61
C LEU A 283 -30.01 -0.38 -14.70
N ALA A 284 -29.93 0.48 -15.72
CA ALA A 284 -28.81 1.40 -15.84
C ALA A 284 -28.69 2.31 -14.61
N GLY A 285 -27.49 2.38 -14.04
CA GLY A 285 -27.21 3.20 -12.86
C GLY A 285 -27.45 2.51 -11.51
N ASP A 286 -27.72 1.20 -11.47
CA ASP A 286 -27.87 0.48 -10.20
C ASP A 286 -26.50 0.14 -9.58
N VAL A 287 -26.37 0.35 -8.27
CA VAL A 287 -25.20 -0.07 -7.47
C VAL A 287 -25.68 -1.14 -6.51
N MET A 288 -24.99 -2.27 -6.47
CA MET A 288 -25.29 -3.35 -5.53
C MET A 288 -24.22 -3.38 -4.46
N THR A 289 -24.65 -3.34 -3.20
CA THR A 289 -23.79 -3.63 -2.05
C THR A 289 -24.08 -5.03 -1.55
N VAL A 290 -23.04 -5.83 -1.33
CA VAL A 290 -23.15 -7.20 -0.81
C VAL A 290 -22.30 -7.30 0.44
N HIS A 291 -22.84 -7.90 1.50
CA HIS A 291 -22.13 -8.10 2.76
C HIS A 291 -22.24 -9.56 3.20
N SER A 292 -21.15 -10.11 3.73
CA SER A 292 -21.05 -11.46 4.27
C SER A 292 -20.54 -11.42 5.72
N SER A 293 -21.08 -12.30 6.56
CA SER A 293 -20.65 -12.43 7.97
C SER A 293 -19.24 -13.00 8.13
N THR A 294 -18.78 -13.83 7.18
CA THR A 294 -17.42 -14.40 7.16
C THR A 294 -16.71 -14.02 5.84
N PRO A 295 -15.37 -14.08 5.81
CA PRO A 295 -14.61 -13.84 4.58
C PRO A 295 -15.02 -14.78 3.44
N ALA A 296 -15.26 -14.22 2.26
CA ALA A 296 -15.70 -14.95 1.09
C ALA A 296 -15.10 -14.35 -0.20
N ARG A 297 -15.35 -15.02 -1.33
CA ARG A 297 -15.09 -14.51 -2.69
C ARG A 297 -16.40 -14.41 -3.44
N LEU A 298 -16.47 -13.44 -4.36
CA LEU A 298 -17.66 -13.16 -5.16
C LEU A 298 -17.33 -13.24 -6.65
N MET A 299 -18.10 -14.06 -7.37
CA MET A 299 -18.11 -14.12 -8.82
C MET A 299 -19.38 -13.45 -9.34
N MET A 300 -19.22 -12.59 -10.35
CA MET A 300 -20.33 -11.96 -11.05
C MET A 300 -20.39 -12.46 -12.48
N VAL A 301 -21.56 -12.95 -12.89
CA VAL A 301 -21.87 -13.35 -14.27
C VAL A 301 -22.92 -12.40 -14.82
N TRP A 302 -22.66 -11.79 -15.97
CA TRP A 302 -23.55 -10.84 -16.64
C TRP A 302 -23.92 -11.35 -18.02
N GLY A 303 -25.21 -11.19 -18.37
CA GLY A 303 -25.70 -11.45 -19.73
C GLY A 303 -25.84 -12.94 -20.06
N GLY A 304 -25.44 -13.31 -21.28
CA GLY A 304 -25.47 -14.70 -21.76
C GLY A 304 -24.40 -15.58 -21.12
N ALA A 305 -24.42 -16.88 -21.41
CA ALA A 305 -23.43 -17.85 -20.93
C ALA A 305 -22.06 -17.72 -21.67
N THR A 306 -21.49 -16.50 -21.68
CA THR A 306 -20.21 -16.16 -22.30
C THR A 306 -19.29 -15.47 -21.27
N GLY A 307 -17.98 -15.58 -21.46
CA GLY A 307 -16.97 -15.06 -20.55
C GLY A 307 -16.11 -16.14 -19.90
N ALA A 308 -14.92 -15.72 -19.47
CA ALA A 308 -14.02 -16.48 -18.61
C ALA A 308 -13.40 -15.56 -17.57
N THR A 309 -13.08 -16.11 -16.40
CA THR A 309 -12.34 -15.40 -15.37
C THR A 309 -11.35 -16.34 -14.68
N VAL A 310 -10.19 -15.82 -14.31
CA VAL A 310 -9.21 -16.54 -13.50
C VAL A 310 -9.73 -16.67 -12.08
N TRP A 311 -9.69 -17.88 -11.52
CA TRP A 311 -10.12 -18.16 -10.18
C TRP A 311 -8.92 -18.45 -9.26
N PRO A 312 -8.67 -17.62 -8.24
CA PRO A 312 -7.49 -17.78 -7.38
C PRO A 312 -7.54 -19.05 -6.52
N ASP A 313 -6.37 -19.56 -6.15
CA ASP A 313 -6.18 -20.54 -5.08
C ASP A 313 -6.77 -20.00 -3.77
N ASP A 314 -7.15 -20.86 -2.83
CA ASP A 314 -7.54 -20.51 -1.47
C ASP A 314 -6.57 -19.56 -0.75
N GLY A 315 -5.28 -19.56 -1.08
CA GLY A 315 -4.27 -18.57 -0.62
C GLY A 315 -4.26 -17.23 -1.38
N GLY A 316 -5.18 -17.06 -2.34
CA GLY A 316 -5.40 -15.83 -3.09
C GLY A 316 -4.54 -15.67 -4.35
N SER A 317 -3.56 -16.55 -4.59
CA SER A 317 -2.72 -16.51 -5.79
C SER A 317 -3.47 -17.03 -7.02
N GLY A 318 -3.19 -16.48 -8.21
CA GLY A 318 -3.72 -17.02 -9.47
C GLY A 318 -3.08 -18.34 -9.91
N LEU A 319 -1.96 -18.72 -9.29
CA LEU A 319 -1.25 -19.97 -9.53
C LEU A 319 -1.08 -20.73 -8.22
N GLY A 320 -1.68 -21.91 -8.10
CA GLY A 320 -1.69 -22.62 -6.83
C GLY A 320 -2.10 -24.09 -6.93
N ILE A 321 -2.34 -24.71 -5.78
CA ILE A 321 -2.63 -26.14 -5.67
C ILE A 321 -4.03 -26.44 -5.15
N SER A 322 -4.71 -25.47 -4.55
CA SER A 322 -6.03 -25.66 -3.92
C SER A 322 -6.99 -24.56 -4.35
N HIS A 323 -8.07 -24.91 -5.04
CA HIS A 323 -9.04 -23.93 -5.49
C HIS A 323 -10.44 -24.32 -5.04
N THR A 324 -11.08 -23.47 -4.23
CA THR A 324 -12.48 -23.62 -3.85
C THR A 324 -13.38 -22.80 -4.77
N LEU A 325 -14.19 -23.47 -5.62
CA LEU A 325 -15.04 -22.79 -6.60
C LEU A 325 -16.48 -22.57 -6.11
N PRO A 326 -17.16 -21.51 -6.58
CA PRO A 326 -18.56 -21.27 -6.29
C PRO A 326 -19.48 -22.30 -6.96
N ALA A 327 -20.70 -22.43 -6.44
CA ALA A 327 -21.74 -23.27 -7.03
C ALA A 327 -22.37 -22.56 -8.26
N ALA A 328 -21.67 -22.64 -9.39
CA ALA A 328 -22.08 -22.04 -10.66
C ALA A 328 -21.84 -23.02 -11.81
N ALA A 329 -22.89 -23.36 -12.58
CA ALA A 329 -22.75 -24.25 -13.74
C ALA A 329 -21.91 -23.59 -14.84
N GLY A 330 -21.07 -24.39 -15.50
CA GLY A 330 -20.22 -23.93 -16.60
C GLY A 330 -19.18 -24.98 -16.92
N SER A 331 -17.96 -24.55 -17.19
CA SER A 331 -16.80 -25.42 -17.26
C SER A 331 -15.58 -24.76 -16.64
N ILE A 332 -14.59 -25.57 -16.30
CA ILE A 332 -13.29 -25.11 -15.83
C ILE A 332 -12.24 -25.44 -16.87
N LEU A 333 -11.33 -24.50 -17.13
CA LEU A 333 -10.11 -24.73 -17.88
C LEU A 333 -8.96 -24.70 -16.88
N ILE A 334 -8.27 -25.83 -16.75
CA ILE A 334 -7.11 -25.95 -15.86
C ILE A 334 -5.87 -25.97 -16.74
N GLU A 335 -4.96 -25.04 -16.49
CA GLU A 335 -3.72 -24.89 -17.23
C GLU A 335 -2.54 -25.30 -16.36
N ASN A 336 -1.64 -26.08 -16.94
CA ASN A 336 -0.40 -26.49 -16.33
C ASN A 336 0.76 -25.69 -16.95
N PRO A 337 1.29 -24.65 -16.28
CA PRO A 337 2.44 -23.92 -16.78
C PRO A 337 3.76 -24.69 -16.63
N GLU A 338 3.79 -25.75 -15.81
CA GLU A 338 5.00 -26.51 -15.50
C GLU A 338 5.49 -27.35 -16.68
N THR A 339 6.79 -27.61 -16.67
CA THR A 339 7.46 -28.50 -17.64
C THR A 339 7.25 -30.00 -17.36
N THR A 340 6.53 -30.32 -16.28
CA THR A 340 6.18 -31.69 -15.88
C THR A 340 4.67 -31.88 -15.83
N SER A 341 4.19 -33.11 -15.96
CA SER A 341 2.75 -33.42 -15.87
C SER A 341 2.25 -33.33 -14.43
N ILE A 342 1.08 -32.73 -14.24
CA ILE A 342 0.44 -32.55 -12.92
C ILE A 342 -0.82 -33.41 -12.85
N ALA A 343 -1.08 -34.01 -11.70
CA ALA A 343 -2.34 -34.67 -11.40
C ALA A 343 -3.25 -33.71 -10.62
N VAL A 344 -4.51 -33.61 -11.05
CA VAL A 344 -5.55 -32.79 -10.44
C VAL A 344 -6.69 -33.68 -9.99
N GLN A 345 -7.08 -33.53 -8.72
CA GLN A 345 -8.18 -34.23 -8.10
C GLN A 345 -9.41 -33.32 -8.02
N ILE A 346 -10.55 -33.81 -8.52
CA ILE A 346 -11.85 -33.15 -8.42
C ILE A 346 -12.86 -34.20 -7.98
N ASP A 347 -13.54 -33.98 -6.84
CA ASP A 347 -14.54 -34.92 -6.29
C ASP A 347 -14.05 -36.38 -6.18
N GLY A 348 -12.75 -36.58 -5.94
CA GLY A 348 -12.11 -37.90 -5.84
C GLY A 348 -11.72 -38.56 -7.17
N LEU A 349 -11.95 -37.89 -8.30
CA LEU A 349 -11.48 -38.30 -9.63
C LEU A 349 -10.17 -37.59 -9.98
N PHE A 350 -9.20 -38.33 -10.50
CA PHE A 350 -7.91 -37.79 -10.91
C PHE A 350 -7.85 -37.56 -12.42
N ASN A 351 -7.43 -36.37 -12.81
CA ASN A 351 -7.16 -35.97 -14.19
C ASN A 351 -5.68 -35.61 -14.30
N THR A 352 -5.00 -36.11 -15.33
CA THR A 352 -3.59 -35.77 -15.58
C THR A 352 -3.51 -34.73 -16.68
N ILE A 353 -2.79 -33.65 -16.42
CA ILE A 353 -2.54 -32.56 -17.35
C ILE A 353 -1.08 -32.67 -17.79
N SER A 354 -0.85 -32.74 -19.10
CA SER A 354 0.52 -32.78 -19.63
C SER A 354 1.24 -31.47 -19.32
N ALA A 355 2.57 -31.50 -19.35
CA ALA A 355 3.39 -30.29 -19.24
C ALA A 355 2.94 -29.25 -20.26
N GLN A 356 2.81 -27.99 -19.83
CA GLN A 356 2.55 -26.85 -20.71
C GLN A 356 1.31 -27.03 -21.59
N SER A 357 0.27 -27.60 -21.00
CA SER A 357 -0.99 -27.89 -21.67
C SER A 357 -2.16 -27.57 -20.75
N SER A 358 -3.36 -27.55 -21.31
CA SER A 358 -4.59 -27.32 -20.57
C SER A 358 -5.59 -28.45 -20.78
N ILE A 359 -6.48 -28.64 -19.80
CA ILE A 359 -7.63 -29.52 -19.89
C ILE A 359 -8.89 -28.74 -19.53
N ARG A 360 -9.98 -29.00 -20.26
CA ARG A 360 -11.29 -28.47 -19.94
C ARG A 360 -12.17 -29.56 -19.35
N ILE A 361 -12.85 -29.23 -18.26
CA ILE A 361 -13.72 -30.16 -17.54
C ILE A 361 -15.08 -29.47 -17.32
N PRO A 362 -16.21 -30.10 -17.70
CA PRO A 362 -17.54 -29.59 -17.38
C PRO A 362 -17.71 -29.44 -15.87
N TRP A 363 -18.24 -28.29 -15.43
CA TRP A 363 -18.39 -27.98 -14.01
C TRP A 363 -19.88 -27.96 -13.62
N PRO A 364 -20.33 -28.85 -12.72
CA PRO A 364 -21.70 -28.86 -12.25
C PRO A 364 -22.01 -27.62 -11.37
N ALA A 365 -23.29 -27.29 -11.19
CA ALA A 365 -23.72 -26.23 -10.27
C ALA A 365 -23.59 -26.63 -8.78
N ILE A 366 -22.43 -27.16 -8.39
CA ILE A 366 -22.08 -27.52 -7.02
C ILE A 366 -20.76 -26.84 -6.65
N SER A 367 -20.60 -26.52 -5.37
CA SER A 367 -19.31 -26.09 -4.85
C SER A 367 -18.45 -27.32 -4.60
N SER A 368 -17.23 -27.28 -5.09
CA SER A 368 -16.22 -28.31 -4.83
C SER A 368 -14.83 -27.70 -4.85
N GLN A 369 -13.87 -28.47 -4.37
CA GLN A 369 -12.46 -28.13 -4.27
C GLN A 369 -11.68 -28.87 -5.36
N ILE A 370 -10.81 -28.14 -6.03
CA ILE A 370 -9.80 -28.70 -6.93
C ILE A 370 -8.50 -28.76 -6.14
N VAL A 371 -7.89 -29.95 -6.05
CA VAL A 371 -6.59 -30.14 -5.40
C VAL A 371 -5.62 -30.75 -6.39
N SER A 372 -4.46 -30.11 -6.61
CA SER A 372 -3.44 -30.59 -7.54
C SER A 372 -2.14 -30.97 -6.84
N THR A 373 -1.33 -31.81 -7.49
CA THR A 373 -0.01 -32.21 -6.99
C THR A 373 1.09 -31.17 -7.24
N GLY A 374 0.77 -30.11 -7.97
CA GLY A 374 1.68 -29.03 -8.36
C GLY A 374 0.88 -27.82 -8.85
N PRO A 375 1.53 -26.67 -9.06
CA PRO A 375 0.85 -25.41 -9.33
C PRO A 375 0.11 -25.42 -10.68
N VAL A 376 -1.17 -25.04 -10.65
CA VAL A 376 -2.04 -24.91 -11.82
C VAL A 376 -2.77 -23.56 -11.81
N GLN A 377 -3.13 -23.08 -13.00
CA GLN A 377 -4.02 -21.95 -13.16
C GLN A 377 -5.43 -22.48 -13.44
N VAL A 378 -6.44 -21.93 -12.77
CA VAL A 378 -7.84 -22.34 -12.96
C VAL A 378 -8.62 -21.17 -13.52
N HIS A 379 -9.27 -21.38 -14.65
CA HIS A 379 -10.19 -20.42 -15.25
C HIS A 379 -11.60 -21.00 -15.18
N TRP A 380 -12.55 -20.22 -14.69
CA TRP A 380 -13.97 -20.57 -14.77
C TRP A 380 -14.59 -19.95 -16.01
N LEU A 381 -15.35 -20.74 -16.76
CA LEU A 381 -16.03 -20.33 -17.99
C LEU A 381 -17.53 -20.57 -17.85
N ALA A 382 -18.32 -19.60 -18.29
CA ALA A 382 -19.79 -19.69 -18.25
C ALA A 382 -20.35 -20.73 -19.24
N GLU A 383 -19.60 -21.04 -20.29
CA GLU A 383 -19.98 -21.99 -21.34
C GLU A 383 -19.46 -23.41 -21.07
N ASP A 384 -20.17 -24.40 -21.60
CA ASP A 384 -19.76 -25.81 -21.66
C ASP A 384 -19.45 -26.18 -23.11
N ALA A 385 -18.21 -25.96 -23.54
CA ALA A 385 -17.70 -26.25 -24.88
C ALA A 385 -16.45 -27.15 -24.83
N SER A 386 -15.97 -27.60 -25.98
CA SER A 386 -14.80 -28.50 -26.07
C SER A 386 -13.47 -27.74 -26.19
N ASN A 387 -12.39 -28.30 -25.64
CA ASN A 387 -11.01 -27.79 -25.74
C ASN A 387 -10.84 -26.37 -25.13
N SER A 388 -9.82 -25.62 -25.56
CA SER A 388 -9.58 -24.22 -25.15
C SER A 388 -10.54 -23.21 -25.79
N TYR A 389 -11.66 -23.67 -26.37
CA TYR A 389 -12.60 -22.77 -27.06
C TYR A 389 -13.21 -21.76 -26.09
N ARG A 390 -13.31 -20.50 -26.50
CA ARG A 390 -13.96 -19.43 -25.74
C ARG A 390 -14.77 -18.58 -26.68
N THR A 391 -16.09 -18.51 -26.47
CA THR A 391 -16.98 -17.60 -27.25
C THR A 391 -16.66 -16.13 -26.96
N GLY A 392 -16.23 -15.84 -25.74
CA GLY A 392 -15.79 -14.52 -25.30
C GLY A 392 -15.00 -14.63 -24.00
N SER A 393 -13.89 -13.92 -23.88
CA SER A 393 -13.16 -13.75 -22.63
C SER A 393 -12.45 -12.42 -22.57
N LEU A 394 -12.42 -11.86 -21.37
CA LEU A 394 -11.58 -10.72 -21.01
C LEU A 394 -11.05 -11.02 -19.61
N GLU A 395 -9.79 -11.44 -19.51
CA GLU A 395 -9.22 -11.85 -18.24
C GLU A 395 -7.78 -11.37 -18.09
N MET A 396 -7.43 -10.98 -16.86
CA MET A 396 -6.07 -10.68 -16.47
C MET A 396 -5.35 -11.99 -16.17
N ILE A 397 -4.32 -12.30 -16.93
CA ILE A 397 -3.54 -13.53 -16.77
C ILE A 397 -2.56 -13.34 -15.62
N PRO A 398 -2.54 -14.27 -14.63
CA PRO A 398 -1.56 -14.21 -13.56
C PRO A 398 -0.16 -14.57 -14.08
N ALA A 399 0.84 -13.85 -13.60
CA ALA A 399 2.24 -14.12 -13.90
C ALA A 399 2.65 -15.47 -13.28
N THR A 400 3.47 -16.24 -13.99
CA THR A 400 3.88 -17.58 -13.56
C THR A 400 5.00 -17.58 -12.53
N ASP A 401 5.73 -16.48 -12.42
CA ASP A 401 6.84 -16.28 -11.50
C ASP A 401 6.42 -15.69 -10.15
N THR A 402 5.33 -14.91 -10.11
CA THR A 402 4.79 -14.29 -8.89
C THR A 402 3.44 -14.85 -8.46
N GLY A 403 2.68 -15.47 -9.38
CA GLY A 403 1.31 -15.90 -9.16
C GLY A 403 0.30 -14.76 -8.96
N ARG A 404 0.64 -13.53 -9.37
CA ARG A 404 -0.15 -12.30 -9.18
C ARG A 404 -0.43 -11.61 -10.51
N SER A 405 -1.13 -10.48 -10.52
CA SER A 405 -1.50 -9.78 -11.76
C SER A 405 -0.32 -9.30 -12.62
N SER A 406 0.84 -9.10 -12.01
CA SER A 406 2.05 -8.66 -12.70
C SER A 406 3.25 -9.53 -12.31
N GLY A 407 4.27 -9.52 -13.17
CA GLY A 407 5.52 -10.25 -13.00
C GLY A 407 6.39 -10.07 -14.23
N LEU A 408 7.44 -10.88 -14.33
CA LEU A 408 8.40 -10.88 -15.44
C LEU A 408 8.11 -12.00 -16.46
N GLU A 409 7.42 -13.05 -16.04
CA GLU A 409 7.06 -14.20 -16.89
C GLU A 409 5.57 -14.51 -16.83
N HIS A 410 4.97 -14.76 -17.99
CA HIS A 410 3.60 -15.24 -18.13
C HIS A 410 3.58 -16.39 -19.11
N SER A 411 2.77 -17.41 -18.83
CA SER A 411 2.55 -18.54 -19.73
C SER A 411 1.12 -19.05 -19.59
N TYR A 412 0.38 -19.05 -20.69
CA TYR A 412 -1.00 -19.53 -20.74
C TYR A 412 -1.33 -20.11 -22.13
N ALA A 413 -2.31 -21.02 -22.19
CA ALA A 413 -2.74 -21.63 -23.44
C ALA A 413 -3.51 -20.61 -24.29
N THR A 414 -3.28 -20.58 -25.62
CA THR A 414 -4.09 -19.70 -26.47
C THR A 414 -5.56 -20.14 -26.39
N PRO A 415 -6.48 -19.22 -26.02
CA PRO A 415 -7.89 -19.50 -26.19
C PRO A 415 -8.13 -19.73 -27.68
N THR A 416 -9.11 -20.55 -28.05
CA THR A 416 -9.55 -20.62 -29.45
C THR A 416 -10.91 -19.94 -29.58
N SER A 417 -11.08 -19.01 -30.51
CA SER A 417 -12.39 -18.34 -30.69
C SER A 417 -12.83 -18.25 -32.15
N ALA A 418 -14.10 -17.89 -32.37
CA ALA A 418 -14.61 -17.63 -33.72
C ALA A 418 -14.16 -16.27 -34.29
N ALA A 419 -13.58 -15.40 -33.45
CA ALA A 419 -13.12 -14.06 -33.79
C ALA A 419 -11.61 -13.92 -33.52
N ASP A 420 -11.06 -12.71 -33.67
CA ASP A 420 -9.64 -12.45 -33.43
C ASP A 420 -9.28 -12.59 -31.95
N GLU A 421 -8.16 -13.25 -31.68
CA GLU A 421 -7.55 -13.36 -30.36
C GLU A 421 -6.48 -12.27 -30.19
N ARG A 422 -6.52 -11.59 -29.05
CA ARG A 422 -5.62 -10.46 -28.79
C ARG A 422 -5.01 -10.56 -27.41
N VAL A 423 -3.76 -10.12 -27.31
CA VAL A 423 -3.00 -10.02 -26.07
C VAL A 423 -2.72 -8.55 -25.84
N LEU A 424 -3.24 -8.01 -24.73
CA LEU A 424 -2.94 -6.66 -24.31
C LEU A 424 -1.89 -6.69 -23.20
N ILE A 425 -0.84 -5.90 -23.37
CA ILE A 425 0.27 -5.78 -22.44
C ILE A 425 0.22 -4.39 -21.82
N GLN A 426 0.17 -4.34 -20.49
CA GLN A 426 0.18 -3.09 -19.73
C GLN A 426 1.46 -2.99 -18.89
N PRO A 427 2.12 -1.83 -18.83
CA PRO A 427 3.28 -1.65 -17.99
C PRO A 427 2.86 -1.62 -16.51
N ALA A 428 3.66 -2.22 -15.64
CA ALA A 428 3.54 -2.11 -14.18
C ALA A 428 4.78 -1.45 -13.56
N SER A 429 5.59 -0.79 -14.38
CA SER A 429 6.81 -0.05 -14.07
C SER A 429 6.95 1.15 -15.01
N PRO A 430 7.85 2.13 -14.73
CA PRO A 430 8.06 3.28 -15.62
C PRO A 430 8.39 2.89 -17.07
N GLU A 431 9.23 1.87 -17.22
CA GLU A 431 9.63 1.28 -18.50
C GLU A 431 9.82 -0.23 -18.34
N THR A 432 9.42 -1.01 -19.36
CA THR A 432 9.59 -2.46 -19.42
C THR A 432 9.75 -2.91 -20.87
N SER A 433 10.57 -3.93 -21.09
CA SER A 433 10.87 -4.48 -22.40
C SER A 433 10.83 -6.00 -22.36
N LEU A 434 10.11 -6.61 -23.29
CA LEU A 434 9.83 -8.04 -23.28
C LEU A 434 9.82 -8.65 -24.67
N ILE A 435 9.89 -9.99 -24.68
CA ILE A 435 9.74 -10.83 -25.85
C ILE A 435 8.46 -11.64 -25.70
N LEU A 436 7.52 -11.43 -26.62
CA LEU A 436 6.29 -12.20 -26.77
C LEU A 436 6.52 -13.38 -27.71
N ILE A 437 6.48 -14.58 -27.15
CA ILE A 437 6.62 -15.84 -27.86
C ILE A 437 5.21 -16.40 -28.08
N ALA A 438 4.64 -16.10 -29.25
CA ALA A 438 3.32 -16.56 -29.66
C ALA A 438 3.23 -16.65 -31.19
N ASP A 439 2.16 -17.27 -31.70
CA ASP A 439 1.85 -17.30 -33.14
C ASP A 439 1.25 -15.95 -33.57
N LEU A 440 2.11 -14.94 -33.74
CA LEU A 440 1.73 -13.56 -34.07
C LEU A 440 1.31 -13.39 -35.53
N GLU A 441 0.36 -12.48 -35.79
CA GLU A 441 -0.01 -12.10 -37.15
C GLU A 441 1.14 -11.41 -37.93
N ALA A 442 1.08 -11.50 -39.26
CA ALA A 442 2.11 -10.92 -40.13
C ALA A 442 2.23 -9.39 -39.93
N GLY A 443 3.43 -8.93 -39.59
CA GLY A 443 3.73 -7.50 -39.35
C GLY A 443 3.79 -7.11 -37.87
N GLN A 444 3.46 -8.03 -36.95
CA GLN A 444 3.68 -7.85 -35.52
C GLN A 444 5.13 -8.15 -35.13
N SER A 445 5.65 -7.41 -34.15
CA SER A 445 6.98 -7.64 -33.56
C SER A 445 6.85 -8.49 -32.31
N ALA A 446 7.72 -9.48 -32.15
CA ALA A 446 7.84 -10.24 -30.91
C ALA A 446 8.50 -9.41 -29.80
N GLN A 447 9.37 -8.47 -30.15
CA GLN A 447 10.02 -7.58 -29.18
C GLN A 447 9.13 -6.35 -28.96
N ILE A 448 8.77 -6.11 -27.71
CA ILE A 448 7.79 -5.10 -27.31
C ILE A 448 8.41 -4.28 -26.18
N THR A 449 8.39 -2.96 -26.31
CA THR A 449 8.80 -2.03 -25.27
C THR A 449 7.61 -1.16 -24.90
N VAL A 450 7.30 -1.12 -23.61
CA VAL A 450 6.13 -0.45 -23.05
C VAL A 450 6.61 0.50 -21.95
N ASN A 451 6.13 1.73 -21.96
CA ASN A 451 6.46 2.72 -20.94
C ASN A 451 5.23 3.57 -20.63
N ASN A 452 5.33 4.42 -19.61
CA ASN A 452 4.23 5.33 -19.23
C ASN A 452 3.81 6.29 -20.35
N SER A 453 4.66 6.57 -21.34
CA SER A 453 4.36 7.48 -22.46
C SER A 453 3.71 6.80 -23.67
N ASN A 454 4.10 5.56 -23.97
CA ASN A 454 3.65 4.77 -25.11
C ASN A 454 2.37 3.97 -24.78
N GLY A 455 2.00 3.89 -23.51
CA GLY A 455 0.73 3.30 -23.07
C GLY A 455 0.78 1.78 -23.02
N SER A 456 -0.29 1.13 -23.44
CA SER A 456 -0.45 -0.31 -23.53
C SER A 456 -0.17 -0.81 -24.96
N HIS A 457 0.34 -2.03 -25.09
CA HIS A 457 0.59 -2.64 -26.41
C HIS A 457 -0.43 -3.74 -26.70
N LEU A 458 -1.05 -3.69 -27.87
CA LEU A 458 -2.02 -4.69 -28.33
C LEU A 458 -1.41 -5.55 -29.44
N ALA A 459 -1.21 -6.83 -29.17
CA ALA A 459 -0.75 -7.81 -30.13
C ALA A 459 -1.90 -8.73 -30.59
N THR A 460 -2.03 -8.94 -31.89
CA THR A 460 -3.02 -9.88 -32.46
C THR A 460 -2.37 -11.23 -32.75
N LEU A 461 -3.03 -12.31 -32.33
CA LEU A 461 -2.61 -13.68 -32.59
C LEU A 461 -3.22 -14.19 -33.90
N THR A 462 -2.54 -15.13 -34.56
CA THR A 462 -3.08 -15.74 -35.79
C THR A 462 -4.37 -16.52 -35.48
N PRO A 463 -5.37 -16.51 -36.40
CA PRO A 463 -6.63 -17.26 -36.21
C PRO A 463 -6.48 -18.79 -36.11
N THR A 464 -5.27 -19.32 -36.32
CA THR A 464 -4.92 -20.74 -36.16
C THR A 464 -4.02 -21.01 -34.96
N ALA A 465 -3.80 -20.00 -34.10
CA ALA A 465 -3.00 -20.12 -32.89
C ALA A 465 -3.67 -21.14 -31.95
N SER A 466 -3.10 -22.33 -31.88
CA SER A 466 -3.54 -23.40 -30.96
C SER A 466 -2.42 -23.80 -29.99
N ASN A 467 -1.44 -22.92 -29.86
CA ASN A 467 -0.21 -23.14 -29.12
C ASN A 467 -0.23 -22.37 -27.80
N LEU A 468 0.94 -22.20 -27.21
CA LEU A 468 1.11 -21.55 -25.92
C LEU A 468 1.62 -20.13 -26.13
N VAL A 469 1.08 -19.17 -25.38
CA VAL A 469 1.64 -17.82 -25.28
C VAL A 469 2.63 -17.81 -24.14
N ARG A 470 3.84 -17.29 -24.38
CA ARG A 470 4.81 -16.98 -23.32
C ARG A 470 5.35 -15.58 -23.47
N THR A 471 5.73 -15.00 -22.35
CA THR A 471 6.49 -13.75 -22.32
C THR A 471 7.67 -13.87 -21.41
N THR A 472 8.80 -13.31 -21.82
CA THR A 472 9.99 -13.17 -20.98
C THR A 472 10.56 -11.77 -21.13
N VAL A 473 11.12 -11.21 -20.06
CA VAL A 473 11.82 -9.93 -20.12
C VAL A 473 13.02 -10.03 -21.07
N ASN A 474 13.30 -8.95 -21.79
CA ASN A 474 14.38 -8.92 -22.75
C ASN A 474 15.73 -8.62 -22.07
N SER A 475 16.38 -9.63 -21.52
CA SER A 475 17.67 -9.49 -20.81
C SER A 475 18.87 -9.04 -21.68
N THR A 476 18.64 -8.68 -22.95
CA THR A 476 19.70 -8.21 -23.88
C THR A 476 19.70 -6.71 -24.10
N ASP A 477 18.67 -6.00 -23.61
CA ASP A 477 18.69 -4.54 -23.57
C ASP A 477 19.39 -4.03 -22.31
N GLN A 478 19.62 -2.71 -22.26
CA GLN A 478 20.28 -2.04 -21.13
C GLN A 478 19.27 -1.60 -20.06
N LEU A 479 18.04 -2.11 -20.11
CA LEU A 479 16.97 -1.76 -19.18
C LEU A 479 16.99 -2.72 -18.00
N ASP A 480 16.56 -2.23 -16.84
CA ASP A 480 16.34 -3.10 -15.69
C ASP A 480 15.08 -3.93 -15.89
N ASP A 481 15.12 -5.17 -15.42
CA ASP A 481 13.98 -6.08 -15.51
C ASP A 481 12.81 -5.54 -14.70
N ALA A 482 11.67 -5.32 -15.36
CA ALA A 482 10.56 -4.59 -14.77
C ALA A 482 9.20 -5.24 -15.08
N PRO A 483 8.25 -5.22 -14.12
CA PRO A 483 7.03 -6.01 -14.21
C PRO A 483 6.01 -5.45 -15.20
N PHE A 484 5.21 -6.35 -15.76
CA PHE A 484 4.09 -6.01 -16.65
C PHE A 484 2.89 -6.93 -16.41
N ARG A 485 1.72 -6.48 -16.86
CA ARG A 485 0.44 -7.23 -16.80
C ARG A 485 0.04 -7.69 -18.20
N ILE A 486 -0.57 -8.88 -18.27
CA ILE A 486 -1.18 -9.40 -19.50
C ILE A 486 -2.68 -9.51 -19.32
N ILE A 487 -3.42 -9.02 -20.32
CA ILE A 487 -4.86 -9.24 -20.44
C ILE A 487 -5.10 -10.04 -21.72
N SER A 488 -5.72 -11.22 -21.57
CA SER A 488 -6.13 -12.06 -22.67
C SER A 488 -7.53 -11.68 -23.13
N VAL A 489 -7.69 -11.50 -24.44
CA VAL A 489 -8.94 -11.11 -25.08
C VAL A 489 -9.28 -12.14 -26.16
N ALA A 490 -10.44 -12.79 -26.03
CA ALA A 490 -10.95 -13.73 -27.03
C ALA A 490 -12.41 -13.44 -27.34
N GLY A 491 -12.86 -13.71 -28.57
CA GLY A 491 -14.26 -13.50 -28.96
C GLY A 491 -14.70 -12.04 -28.92
N ASP A 492 -16.01 -11.78 -28.80
CA ASP A 492 -16.62 -10.44 -28.78
C ASP A 492 -17.21 -10.03 -27.42
N ASP A 493 -17.29 -10.96 -26.47
CA ASP A 493 -17.87 -10.76 -25.14
C ASP A 493 -16.78 -10.86 -24.05
N GLY A 494 -16.96 -10.18 -22.92
CA GLY A 494 -16.07 -10.27 -21.77
C GLY A 494 -16.35 -9.24 -20.69
N MET A 495 -15.90 -9.51 -19.47
CA MET A 495 -16.05 -8.62 -18.32
C MET A 495 -14.84 -8.74 -17.41
N MET A 496 -14.31 -7.60 -16.95
CA MET A 496 -13.14 -7.59 -16.06
C MET A 496 -13.19 -6.39 -15.11
N GLU A 497 -12.86 -6.61 -13.84
CA GLU A 497 -12.56 -5.51 -12.92
C GLU A 497 -11.22 -4.86 -13.28
N ILE A 498 -11.20 -3.54 -13.44
CA ILE A 498 -9.98 -2.78 -13.69
C ILE A 498 -9.40 -2.35 -12.35
N ARG A 499 -8.18 -2.81 -12.08
CA ARG A 499 -7.42 -2.45 -10.89
C ARG A 499 -6.76 -1.09 -11.01
N GLN A 500 -6.41 -0.51 -9.87
CA GLN A 500 -5.65 0.73 -9.82
C GLN A 500 -4.23 0.48 -10.38
N ASP A 501 -3.70 1.41 -11.18
CA ASP A 501 -2.46 1.19 -11.94
C ASP A 501 -1.23 0.94 -11.05
N GLY A 502 -1.23 1.50 -9.83
CA GLY A 502 -0.20 1.32 -8.80
C GLY A 502 -0.33 0.04 -7.96
N GLU A 503 -1.31 -0.81 -8.20
CA GLU A 503 -1.62 -1.97 -7.35
C GLU A 503 -0.91 -3.25 -7.85
N GLN A 504 -0.37 -4.08 -6.95
CA GLN A 504 0.25 -5.37 -7.28
C GLN A 504 1.30 -5.27 -8.40
N ARG A 505 2.29 -4.38 -8.22
CA ARG A 505 3.51 -4.33 -9.02
C ARG A 505 4.52 -5.31 -8.40
N CYS A 506 4.66 -6.48 -9.01
CA CYS A 506 5.28 -7.64 -8.38
C CYS A 506 6.59 -8.04 -9.05
N LEU A 507 7.59 -8.35 -8.23
CA LEU A 507 8.91 -8.76 -8.67
C LEU A 507 9.24 -10.15 -8.14
N PRO A 508 9.77 -11.05 -9.00
CA PRO A 508 10.30 -12.32 -8.54
C PRO A 508 11.65 -12.09 -7.84
N ILE A 509 11.86 -12.79 -6.73
CA ILE A 509 13.12 -12.79 -5.97
C ILE A 509 13.88 -14.09 -6.22
N GLY A 510 13.15 -15.18 -6.45
CA GLY A 510 13.67 -16.53 -6.54
C GLY A 510 14.03 -17.11 -5.16
N TYR A 511 14.41 -18.38 -5.11
CA TYR A 511 14.63 -19.11 -3.85
C TYR A 511 15.85 -18.61 -3.07
N TRP A 512 15.62 -17.72 -2.10
CA TRP A 512 16.63 -17.22 -1.16
C TRP A 512 16.32 -17.63 0.27
N ALA A 513 17.31 -18.21 0.97
CA ALA A 513 17.10 -18.89 2.24
C ALA A 513 17.61 -18.15 3.49
N SER A 514 18.12 -16.91 3.38
CA SER A 514 18.32 -15.97 4.51
C SER A 514 19.20 -14.77 4.14
N GLY A 515 18.85 -13.58 4.63
CA GLY A 515 19.65 -12.37 4.48
C GLY A 515 18.81 -11.15 4.14
N TRP A 516 19.49 -10.00 3.98
CA TRP A 516 18.90 -8.83 3.32
C TRP A 516 19.00 -9.03 1.81
N VAL A 517 17.86 -8.89 1.13
CA VAL A 517 17.76 -8.90 -0.33
C VAL A 517 17.44 -7.48 -0.76
N GLU A 518 18.28 -6.93 -1.65
CA GLU A 518 18.04 -5.63 -2.29
C GLU A 518 17.16 -5.83 -3.53
N LEU A 519 16.12 -5.01 -3.65
CA LEU A 519 15.13 -5.03 -4.73
C LEU A 519 14.95 -3.62 -5.27
N ASN A 520 14.77 -3.52 -6.58
CA ASN A 520 14.42 -2.26 -7.21
C ASN A 520 12.90 -2.05 -7.09
N LEU A 521 12.45 -0.97 -6.49
CA LEU A 521 11.05 -0.59 -6.44
C LEU A 521 10.55 -0.30 -7.87
N PRO A 522 9.36 -0.80 -8.27
CA PRO A 522 8.82 -0.59 -9.61
C PRO A 522 8.21 0.82 -9.82
N TRP A 523 8.95 1.86 -9.41
CA TRP A 523 8.63 3.28 -9.57
C TRP A 523 9.89 4.06 -9.99
N GLU A 524 9.72 5.32 -10.36
CA GLU A 524 10.85 6.18 -10.68
C GLU A 524 11.55 6.66 -9.39
N ASP A 525 12.87 6.83 -9.45
CA ASP A 525 13.70 7.36 -8.37
C ASP A 525 13.51 8.88 -8.22
N PHE A 526 13.12 9.33 -7.02
CA PHE A 526 12.93 10.73 -6.69
C PHE A 526 13.93 11.28 -5.65
N SER A 527 14.95 10.51 -5.27
CA SER A 527 15.91 10.84 -4.21
C SER A 527 16.70 12.14 -4.43
N HIS A 528 16.88 12.54 -5.70
CA HIS A 528 17.63 13.75 -6.09
C HIS A 528 16.75 14.93 -6.52
N TYR A 529 15.44 14.78 -6.46
CA TYR A 529 14.49 15.80 -6.89
C TYR A 529 14.19 16.81 -5.77
N ASN A 530 13.68 17.97 -6.17
CA ASN A 530 13.26 18.99 -5.21
C ASN A 530 11.94 18.59 -4.53
N THR A 531 11.65 19.19 -3.38
CA THR A 531 10.44 18.89 -2.59
C THR A 531 9.13 19.16 -3.33
N ALA A 532 9.11 20.10 -4.27
CA ALA A 532 7.91 20.40 -5.07
C ALA A 532 7.60 19.26 -6.05
N ILE A 533 8.60 18.74 -6.75
CA ILE A 533 8.47 17.63 -7.69
C ILE A 533 8.11 16.34 -6.92
N VAL A 534 8.70 16.10 -5.76
CA VAL A 534 8.33 14.96 -4.90
C VAL A 534 6.85 15.03 -4.49
N LYS A 535 6.35 16.21 -4.10
CA LYS A 535 4.93 16.40 -3.79
C LYS A 535 4.03 16.13 -4.99
N ASP A 536 4.42 16.59 -6.18
CA ASP A 536 3.66 16.35 -7.41
C ASP A 536 3.67 14.86 -7.78
N ALA A 537 4.80 14.17 -7.62
CA ALA A 537 4.93 12.73 -7.82
C ALA A 537 4.04 11.91 -6.88
N TRP A 538 3.90 12.35 -5.61
CA TRP A 538 2.95 11.74 -4.66
C TRP A 538 1.48 11.98 -5.03
N LYS A 539 1.17 13.08 -5.73
CA LYS A 539 -0.19 13.40 -6.20
C LYS A 539 -0.56 12.62 -7.45
N ASP A 540 0.35 12.51 -8.43
CA ASP A 540 0.09 11.77 -9.67
C ASP A 540 0.34 10.26 -9.55
N GLY A 541 1.20 9.83 -8.62
CA GLY A 541 1.59 8.43 -8.37
C GLY A 541 2.74 7.92 -9.21
N SER A 542 3.56 8.81 -9.75
CA SER A 542 4.86 8.47 -10.33
C SER A 542 5.81 7.90 -9.27
N HIS A 543 5.61 8.28 -8.00
CA HIS A 543 6.24 7.66 -6.83
C HIS A 543 5.25 7.63 -5.65
N PRO A 544 5.18 6.53 -4.90
CA PRO A 544 4.20 6.36 -3.82
C PRO A 544 4.60 7.13 -2.56
N LEU A 545 3.63 7.78 -1.91
CA LEU A 545 3.82 8.33 -0.56
C LEU A 545 3.77 7.25 0.53
N GLY A 546 3.00 6.20 0.27
CA GLY A 546 2.90 5.04 1.12
C GLY A 546 2.78 3.79 0.27
N VAL A 547 3.39 2.70 0.75
CA VAL A 547 3.54 1.45 0.01
C VAL A 547 3.06 0.30 0.89
N GLU A 548 2.26 -0.58 0.31
CA GLU A 548 2.02 -1.92 0.82
C GLU A 548 2.98 -2.90 0.16
N VAL A 549 3.64 -3.73 0.97
CA VAL A 549 4.53 -4.79 0.53
C VAL A 549 3.92 -6.12 0.95
N THR A 550 3.71 -7.04 0.01
CA THR A 550 3.29 -8.40 0.32
C THR A 550 4.34 -9.39 -0.15
N LEU A 551 4.77 -10.29 0.75
CA LEU A 551 5.76 -11.32 0.45
C LEU A 551 5.09 -12.68 0.24
N PHE A 552 5.56 -13.37 -0.80
CA PHE A 552 5.11 -14.71 -1.16
C PHE A 552 6.26 -15.70 -1.10
N GLY A 553 5.94 -16.95 -0.82
CA GLY A 553 6.91 -18.04 -0.90
C GLY A 553 6.24 -19.40 -0.80
N PRO A 554 7.04 -20.47 -0.92
CA PRO A 554 6.52 -21.82 -0.94
C PRO A 554 6.00 -22.25 0.44
N GLN A 555 4.75 -22.73 0.50
CA GLN A 555 4.18 -23.36 1.70
C GLN A 555 3.30 -24.55 1.31
N ASN A 556 3.51 -25.71 1.95
CA ASN A 556 2.73 -26.93 1.73
C ASN A 556 2.60 -27.36 0.24
N GLY A 557 3.59 -27.05 -0.60
CA GLY A 557 3.60 -27.36 -2.02
C GLY A 557 3.03 -26.26 -2.94
N ALA A 558 2.34 -25.25 -2.39
CA ALA A 558 1.94 -24.06 -3.14
C ALA A 558 3.16 -23.13 -3.29
N PRO A 559 3.53 -22.66 -4.50
CA PRO A 559 4.73 -21.86 -4.70
C PRO A 559 4.61 -20.40 -4.23
N HIS A 560 3.39 -19.84 -4.21
CA HIS A 560 3.14 -18.42 -3.97
C HIS A 560 2.15 -18.19 -2.82
N HIS A 561 2.38 -18.85 -1.68
CA HIS A 561 1.60 -18.60 -0.48
C HIS A 561 2.03 -17.28 0.18
N THR A 562 1.07 -16.51 0.71
CA THR A 562 1.36 -15.25 1.42
C THR A 562 2.08 -15.54 2.75
N LEU A 563 3.31 -15.05 2.90
CA LEU A 563 4.11 -15.26 4.11
C LEU A 563 3.93 -14.12 5.11
N ALA A 564 3.93 -12.89 4.60
CA ALA A 564 3.92 -11.67 5.38
C ALA A 564 3.42 -10.48 4.54
N ALA A 565 2.95 -9.43 5.22
CA ALA A 565 2.61 -8.15 4.60
C ALA A 565 3.19 -7.00 5.43
N ALA A 566 3.38 -5.84 4.81
CA ALA A 566 3.84 -4.64 5.48
C ALA A 566 3.26 -3.39 4.83
N TRP A 567 3.10 -2.33 5.62
CA TRP A 567 2.61 -1.03 5.20
C TRP A 567 3.58 0.04 5.68
N GLY A 568 4.18 0.76 4.74
CA GLY A 568 5.06 1.89 4.99
C GLY A 568 4.42 3.20 4.54
N ALA A 569 4.66 4.28 5.27
CA ALA A 569 4.27 5.62 4.84
C ALA A 569 5.37 6.62 5.20
N HIS A 570 5.74 7.45 4.24
CA HIS A 570 6.60 8.61 4.50
C HIS A 570 5.91 9.54 5.49
N LEU A 571 6.64 10.02 6.49
CA LEU A 571 6.11 10.94 7.50
C LEU A 571 6.89 12.25 7.42
N PRO A 572 6.39 13.25 6.68
CA PRO A 572 6.94 14.59 6.69
C PRO A 572 7.19 15.10 8.10
N ARG A 573 8.34 15.74 8.29
CA ARG A 573 8.78 16.26 9.58
C ARG A 573 8.72 17.76 9.61
N LEU A 574 8.07 18.32 10.62
CA LEU A 574 8.21 19.73 10.96
C LEU A 574 9.39 19.87 11.93
N ASN A 575 10.47 20.49 11.47
CA ASN A 575 11.65 20.77 12.27
C ASN A 575 11.64 22.20 12.79
N TYR A 576 12.11 22.37 14.02
CA TYR A 576 12.60 23.64 14.54
C TYR A 576 14.10 23.55 14.77
N GLU A 577 14.87 24.29 13.96
CA GLU A 577 16.32 24.37 14.09
C GLU A 577 16.72 25.59 14.93
N PHE A 578 17.55 25.39 15.95
CA PHE A 578 17.98 26.46 16.84
C PHE A 578 19.14 27.26 16.24
N GLN A 579 19.01 28.60 16.22
CA GLN A 579 20.15 29.50 16.00
C GLN A 579 20.97 29.65 17.29
N SER A 580 21.53 28.54 17.79
CA SER A 580 22.37 28.54 19.00
C SER A 580 23.86 28.44 18.67
N SER A 581 24.74 28.58 19.67
CA SER A 581 26.18 28.34 19.51
C SER A 581 26.53 26.88 19.18
N VAL A 582 25.56 25.96 19.33
CA VAL A 582 25.68 24.53 19.00
C VAL A 582 24.91 24.30 17.70
N SER A 583 25.64 24.15 16.58
CA SER A 583 25.07 23.95 15.25
C SER A 583 24.37 22.60 15.15
N GLY A 584 23.22 22.55 14.49
CA GLY A 584 22.48 21.31 14.21
C GLY A 584 21.61 20.79 15.35
N MET A 585 21.33 21.59 16.38
CA MET A 585 20.32 21.22 17.39
C MET A 585 18.92 21.41 16.80
N GLU A 586 18.05 20.41 16.95
CA GLU A 586 16.68 20.44 16.43
C GLU A 586 15.66 19.82 17.41
N ILE A 587 14.41 20.25 17.27
CA ILE A 587 13.23 19.53 17.74
C ILE A 587 12.39 19.20 16.51
N GLY A 588 12.06 17.93 16.34
CA GLY A 588 11.28 17.44 15.21
C GLY A 588 9.93 16.90 15.65
N TYR A 589 8.87 17.34 14.98
CA TYR A 589 7.52 16.80 15.08
C TYR A 589 7.20 15.93 13.85
N ARG A 590 6.66 14.72 14.07
CA ARG A 590 6.20 13.80 13.01
C ARG A 590 4.98 13.02 13.47
N GLY A 591 3.79 13.26 12.91
CA GLY A 591 2.64 12.38 13.15
C GLY A 591 2.41 12.00 14.63
N GLY A 592 2.32 12.99 15.52
CA GLY A 592 2.16 12.74 16.95
C GLY A 592 3.42 12.34 17.73
N PHE A 593 4.55 12.06 17.08
CA PHE A 593 5.86 11.90 17.73
C PHE A 593 6.58 13.25 17.84
N VAL A 594 7.31 13.44 18.95
CA VAL A 594 8.22 14.57 19.15
C VAL A 594 9.58 14.06 19.61
N GLY A 595 10.63 14.41 18.88
CA GLY A 595 12.01 14.03 19.19
C GLY A 595 12.96 15.22 19.18
N THR A 596 14.11 15.07 19.83
CA THR A 596 15.18 16.05 19.85
C THR A 596 16.54 15.37 19.82
N ASN A 597 17.57 16.01 19.28
CA ASN A 597 18.92 15.45 19.24
C ASN A 597 19.81 15.98 20.39
N HIS A 598 19.23 16.25 21.56
CA HIS A 598 19.92 16.83 22.71
C HIS A 598 19.61 16.03 24.00
N PRO A 599 20.58 15.81 24.92
CA PRO A 599 21.95 16.32 24.94
C PRO A 599 22.95 15.55 24.06
N GLU A 600 24.01 16.25 23.61
CA GLU A 600 25.17 15.66 22.90
C GLU A 600 24.94 15.07 21.50
N TYR A 601 23.97 15.57 20.72
CA TYR A 601 23.65 15.03 19.38
C TYR A 601 23.12 13.59 19.41
N GLN A 602 22.65 13.13 20.57
CA GLN A 602 21.96 11.85 20.71
C GLN A 602 20.46 12.08 20.51
N ALA A 603 19.85 11.24 19.69
CA ALA A 603 18.41 11.22 19.50
C ALA A 603 17.71 10.83 20.81
N ASP A 604 16.78 11.67 21.25
CA ASP A 604 15.94 11.50 22.43
C ASP A 604 14.47 11.70 22.04
N VAL A 605 13.57 11.04 22.78
CA VAL A 605 12.13 10.98 22.49
C VAL A 605 11.36 11.68 23.60
N LEU A 606 10.62 12.72 23.25
CA LEU A 606 9.78 13.46 24.19
C LEU A 606 8.36 12.89 24.23
N ILE A 607 7.82 12.52 23.07
CA ILE A 607 6.50 11.87 22.94
C ILE A 607 6.62 10.70 21.98
N LEU A 608 6.10 9.54 22.40
CA LEU A 608 6.03 8.32 21.60
C LEU A 608 4.95 8.39 20.51
N PRO A 609 5.14 7.69 19.38
CA PRO A 609 4.09 7.51 18.38
C PRO A 609 2.84 6.84 18.97
N PRO A 610 1.63 7.18 18.49
CA PRO A 610 0.39 6.63 19.02
C PRO A 610 0.26 5.13 18.73
N ALA A 611 -0.12 4.36 19.74
CA ALA A 611 -0.53 2.97 19.64
C ALA A 611 -1.57 2.67 20.72
N ARG A 612 -2.62 1.89 20.38
CA ARG A 612 -3.65 1.46 21.33
C ARG A 612 -3.55 -0.04 21.56
N GLU A 613 -3.13 -0.38 22.77
CA GLU A 613 -3.04 -1.75 23.24
C GLU A 613 -4.36 -2.11 23.95
N GLY A 614 -5.03 -3.14 23.47
CA GLY A 614 -6.31 -3.59 24.02
C GLY A 614 -6.15 -4.69 25.06
N PRO A 615 -7.21 -5.03 25.83
CA PRO A 615 -7.20 -6.24 26.65
C PRO A 615 -7.11 -7.49 25.77
N GLY A 616 -6.14 -8.37 26.07
CA GLY A 616 -5.79 -9.55 25.26
C GLY A 616 -4.79 -9.23 24.14
N PRO A 617 -4.50 -10.17 23.22
CA PRO A 617 -3.54 -9.98 22.12
C PRO A 617 -4.16 -9.12 21.01
N ARG A 618 -4.41 -7.84 21.30
CA ARG A 618 -5.06 -6.88 20.38
C ARG A 618 -4.23 -5.63 20.25
N LEU A 619 -3.86 -5.32 19.02
CA LEU A 619 -3.11 -4.12 18.70
C LEU A 619 -3.88 -3.33 17.63
N ALA A 620 -4.24 -2.09 17.97
CA ALA A 620 -4.79 -1.14 17.02
C ALA A 620 -3.84 0.05 16.89
N VAL A 621 -3.45 0.35 15.65
CA VAL A 621 -2.54 1.45 15.35
C VAL A 621 -3.21 2.38 14.34
N THR A 622 -3.16 3.68 14.63
CA THR A 622 -3.53 4.72 13.69
C THR A 622 -2.27 5.52 13.36
N ILE A 623 -1.85 5.53 12.10
CA ILE A 623 -0.75 6.35 11.62
C ILE A 623 -1.29 7.74 11.25
N PRO A 624 -1.01 8.80 12.01
CA PRO A 624 -1.32 10.18 11.62
C PRO A 624 -0.31 10.68 10.58
N LEU A 625 -0.68 10.63 9.31
CA LEU A 625 0.11 11.14 8.21
C LEU A 625 -0.15 12.64 8.04
N THR A 626 0.79 13.44 8.52
CA THR A 626 0.71 14.91 8.44
C THR A 626 1.39 15.45 7.20
N MET A 627 0.67 16.23 6.41
CA MET A 627 1.16 16.87 5.19
C MET A 627 1.02 18.40 5.25
N PRO A 628 2.04 19.17 4.85
CA PRO A 628 1.90 20.61 4.67
C PRO A 628 1.03 20.96 3.48
N ALA A 629 0.06 21.85 3.69
CA ALA A 629 -0.74 22.43 2.61
C ALA A 629 0.14 23.20 1.60
N ASP A 630 -0.29 23.29 0.34
CA ASP A 630 0.48 23.99 -0.71
C ASP A 630 0.64 25.50 -0.42
N SER A 631 -0.27 26.10 0.35
CA SER A 631 -0.23 27.49 0.80
C SER A 631 0.66 27.75 2.02
N SER A 632 1.23 26.70 2.62
CA SER A 632 1.97 26.81 3.89
C SER A 632 3.17 27.74 3.75
N SER A 633 3.23 28.77 4.59
CA SER A 633 4.39 29.64 4.74
C SER A 633 5.02 29.45 6.12
N ILE A 634 6.34 29.20 6.14
CA ILE A 634 7.08 28.94 7.37
C ILE A 634 8.40 29.74 7.35
N GLY A 635 8.86 30.13 8.54
CA GLY A 635 10.11 30.83 8.75
C GLY A 635 10.36 31.04 10.25
N ASN A 636 10.92 32.20 10.60
CA ASN A 636 11.23 32.59 11.98
C ASN A 636 10.13 33.42 12.68
N SER A 637 9.01 33.65 12.01
CA SER A 637 7.88 34.46 12.49
C SER A 637 6.81 33.60 13.16
N ARG A 638 5.92 34.23 13.94
CA ARG A 638 4.80 33.52 14.57
C ARG A 638 3.88 32.92 13.51
N VAL A 639 3.49 31.67 13.72
CA VAL A 639 2.67 30.91 12.77
C VAL A 639 1.43 30.38 13.49
N ALA A 640 0.27 30.53 12.86
CA ALA A 640 -0.93 29.76 13.19
C ALA A 640 -0.93 28.50 12.32
N LEU A 641 -0.94 27.34 12.97
CA LEU A 641 -1.12 26.04 12.33
C LEU A 641 -2.59 25.64 12.45
N THR A 642 -3.23 25.39 11.32
CA THR A 642 -4.55 24.74 11.27
C THR A 642 -4.35 23.28 10.90
N VAL A 643 -4.63 22.38 11.85
CA VAL A 643 -4.55 20.92 11.67
C VAL A 643 -5.95 20.42 11.33
N SER A 644 -6.15 19.79 10.17
CA SER A 644 -7.46 19.26 9.74
C SER A 644 -7.38 17.78 9.39
N LEU A 645 -8.36 16.98 9.83
CA LEU A 645 -8.51 15.59 9.37
C LEU A 645 -9.17 15.58 8.00
N ASP A 646 -8.47 15.09 7.00
CA ASP A 646 -9.00 15.02 5.64
C ASP A 646 -9.78 13.71 5.45
N GLN A 647 -9.15 12.58 5.77
CA GLN A 647 -9.75 11.26 5.65
C GLN A 647 -9.10 10.23 6.57
N ARG A 648 -9.85 9.18 6.89
CA ARG A 648 -9.34 7.99 7.58
C ARG A 648 -9.59 6.75 6.73
N VAL A 649 -8.52 6.01 6.46
CA VAL A 649 -8.55 4.80 5.65
C VAL A 649 -8.13 3.63 6.52
N GLN A 650 -8.94 2.57 6.54
CA GLN A 650 -8.52 1.30 7.14
C GLN A 650 -7.67 0.55 6.12
N LEU A 651 -6.42 0.25 6.48
CA LEU A 651 -5.51 -0.50 5.61
C LEU A 651 -5.72 -2.00 5.75
N VAL A 652 -5.81 -2.50 6.99
CA VAL A 652 -5.94 -3.94 7.24
C VAL A 652 -6.65 -4.26 8.55
N SER A 653 -7.29 -5.43 8.62
CA SER A 653 -7.64 -6.09 9.87
C SER A 653 -7.42 -7.59 9.75
N VAL A 654 -6.39 -8.11 10.42
CA VAL A 654 -5.92 -9.49 10.28
C VAL A 654 -5.47 -10.07 11.61
N GLN A 655 -5.36 -11.39 11.66
CA GLN A 655 -4.69 -12.13 12.71
C GLN A 655 -3.25 -12.38 12.26
N ALA A 656 -2.27 -12.06 13.11
CA ALA A 656 -0.85 -12.19 12.82
C ALA A 656 -0.12 -12.94 13.94
N HIS A 657 0.96 -13.64 13.60
CA HIS A 657 1.82 -14.32 14.57
C HIS A 657 2.91 -13.40 15.13
N GLU A 658 3.47 -12.54 14.29
CA GLU A 658 4.43 -11.51 14.70
C GLU A 658 4.02 -10.18 14.07
N ILE A 659 4.15 -9.10 14.85
CA ILE A 659 3.97 -7.73 14.37
C ILE A 659 5.22 -6.95 14.69
N ARG A 660 5.76 -6.25 13.69
CA ARG A 660 6.87 -5.31 13.89
C ARG A 660 6.44 -3.92 13.49
N ARG A 661 7.14 -2.96 14.08
CA ARG A 661 7.17 -1.59 13.60
C ARG A 661 8.61 -1.13 13.48
N GLY A 662 8.89 -0.34 12.46
CA GLY A 662 10.17 0.30 12.25
C GLY A 662 10.02 1.75 11.85
N TRP A 663 11.12 2.47 11.99
CA TRP A 663 11.21 3.88 11.64
C TRP A 663 12.49 4.17 10.88
N ASP A 664 12.33 4.92 9.80
CA ASP A 664 13.44 5.38 9.01
C ASP A 664 13.91 6.77 9.48
N GLY A 665 15.23 6.96 9.50
CA GLY A 665 15.88 8.20 9.90
C GLY A 665 16.51 8.16 11.30
N PRO A 666 17.03 9.31 11.77
CA PRO A 666 17.97 9.37 12.90
C PRO A 666 17.35 9.04 14.27
N TYR A 667 16.02 9.11 14.39
CA TYR A 667 15.31 8.86 15.66
C TYR A 667 14.85 7.41 15.83
N GLY A 668 14.98 6.55 14.81
CA GLY A 668 14.33 5.23 14.82
C GLY A 668 14.76 4.34 15.99
N SER A 669 16.06 4.28 16.30
CA SER A 669 16.57 3.49 17.42
C SER A 669 16.14 4.04 18.78
N ALA A 670 16.04 5.37 18.91
CA ALA A 670 15.57 6.04 20.13
C ALA A 670 14.07 5.78 20.36
N ILE A 671 13.26 5.82 19.29
CA ILE A 671 11.82 5.50 19.35
C ILE A 671 11.60 4.05 19.77
N ALA A 672 12.34 3.11 19.15
CA ALA A 672 12.25 1.70 19.50
C ALA A 672 12.66 1.47 20.97
N ALA A 673 13.75 2.10 21.42
CA ALA A 673 14.23 2.00 22.80
C ALA A 673 13.21 2.53 23.81
N GLU A 674 12.71 3.76 23.62
CA GLU A 674 11.75 4.38 24.53
C GLU A 674 10.45 3.59 24.60
N SER A 675 10.02 3.01 23.47
CA SER A 675 8.82 2.19 23.48
C SER A 675 8.94 0.87 24.23
N SER A 676 10.17 0.42 24.47
CA SER A 676 10.47 -0.82 25.17
C SER A 676 10.92 -0.59 26.62
N GLN A 677 10.80 0.65 27.11
CA GLN A 677 11.27 1.03 28.45
C GLN A 677 10.57 0.24 29.57
N GLU A 678 9.32 -0.15 29.37
CA GLU A 678 8.54 -0.95 30.33
C GLU A 678 9.09 -2.38 30.52
N LEU A 679 9.90 -2.89 29.58
CA LEU A 679 10.59 -4.18 29.75
C LEU A 679 11.50 -4.21 30.98
N ALA A 680 11.97 -3.04 31.44
CA ALA A 680 12.78 -2.95 32.65
C ALA A 680 12.04 -3.45 33.91
N PHE A 681 10.70 -3.57 33.85
CA PHE A 681 9.87 -4.09 34.93
C PHE A 681 9.58 -5.60 34.83
N SER A 682 9.89 -6.24 33.70
CA SER A 682 9.72 -7.69 33.51
C SER A 682 10.83 -8.48 34.22
N ALA A 683 10.45 -9.46 35.03
CA ALA A 683 11.40 -10.34 35.71
C ALA A 683 12.07 -11.31 34.72
N ASP A 684 11.31 -11.76 33.72
CA ASP A 684 11.79 -12.68 32.69
C ASP A 684 12.83 -12.00 31.79
N TRP A 685 12.57 -10.76 31.37
CA TRP A 685 13.52 -9.98 30.56
C TRP A 685 14.83 -9.69 31.29
N LEU A 686 14.75 -9.35 32.58
CA LEU A 686 15.95 -9.14 33.41
C LEU A 686 16.77 -10.41 33.60
N THR A 687 16.12 -11.59 33.58
CA THR A 687 16.78 -12.89 33.74
C THR A 687 17.37 -13.41 32.42
N PHE A 688 16.65 -13.24 31.31
CA PHE A 688 17.02 -13.74 29.98
C PHE A 688 16.87 -12.64 28.90
N PRO A 689 17.73 -11.61 28.92
CA PRO A 689 17.63 -10.53 27.95
C PRO A 689 17.81 -11.05 26.51
N GLY A 690 16.97 -10.55 25.59
CA GLY A 690 17.00 -10.91 24.17
C GLY A 690 16.24 -12.20 23.81
N ARG A 691 15.57 -12.87 24.78
CA ARG A 691 14.75 -14.07 24.53
C ARG A 691 13.27 -13.76 24.68
N ILE A 692 12.65 -13.34 23.58
CA ILE A 692 11.21 -13.02 23.54
C ILE A 692 10.33 -14.26 23.81
N ASP A 693 10.78 -15.45 23.41
CA ASP A 693 10.04 -16.72 23.61
C ASP A 693 9.87 -17.11 25.09
N LEU A 694 10.65 -16.51 25.99
CA LEU A 694 10.64 -16.80 27.43
C LEU A 694 9.96 -15.68 28.24
N LEU A 695 9.32 -14.74 27.56
CA LEU A 695 8.75 -13.54 28.15
C LEU A 695 7.26 -13.78 28.47
N ASP A 696 6.95 -14.44 29.57
CA ASP A 696 5.55 -14.78 29.87
C ASP A 696 4.83 -13.66 30.65
N ASP A 697 5.60 -12.81 31.35
CA ASP A 697 5.08 -11.78 32.27
C ASP A 697 4.85 -10.39 31.64
N TYR A 698 5.07 -10.23 30.33
CA TYR A 698 5.00 -8.93 29.65
C TYR A 698 4.19 -9.00 28.36
N VAL A 699 3.45 -7.91 28.06
CA VAL A 699 2.77 -7.66 26.80
C VAL A 699 3.09 -6.21 26.42
N GLY A 700 3.55 -5.99 25.19
CA GLY A 700 3.99 -4.67 24.75
C GLY A 700 5.11 -4.73 23.73
N TRP A 701 5.73 -3.59 23.45
CA TRP A 701 6.79 -3.46 22.45
C TRP A 701 8.17 -3.87 22.97
N VAL A 702 8.89 -4.65 22.17
CA VAL A 702 10.20 -5.21 22.53
C VAL A 702 11.25 -4.82 21.50
N GLN A 703 12.31 -4.14 21.95
CA GLN A 703 13.49 -3.88 21.14
C GLN A 703 14.54 -4.97 21.42
N LEU A 704 14.88 -5.77 20.41
CA LEU A 704 15.84 -6.88 20.58
C LEU A 704 17.29 -6.42 20.76
N THR A 705 17.68 -5.34 20.09
CA THR A 705 19.02 -4.76 20.21
C THR A 705 18.95 -3.24 20.27
N HIS A 706 19.76 -2.62 21.14
CA HIS A 706 19.70 -1.17 21.39
C HIS A 706 19.93 -0.29 20.15
N SER A 707 20.61 -0.79 19.12
CA SER A 707 20.85 -0.07 17.87
C SER A 707 19.75 -0.30 16.83
N SER A 708 18.79 -1.19 17.08
CA SER A 708 17.77 -1.54 16.11
C SER A 708 16.71 -0.43 16.01
N PRO A 709 16.40 0.09 14.80
CA PRO A 709 15.33 1.07 14.61
C PRO A 709 13.93 0.42 14.54
N GLU A 710 13.77 -0.79 15.07
CA GLU A 710 12.55 -1.58 15.00
C GLU A 710 12.22 -2.21 16.36
N ALA A 711 10.92 -2.39 16.61
CA ALA A 711 10.39 -3.05 17.79
C ALA A 711 9.35 -4.12 17.38
N ILE A 712 9.28 -5.19 18.16
CA ILE A 712 8.36 -6.32 17.97
C ILE A 712 7.26 -6.23 19.02
N TYR A 713 6.00 -6.39 18.64
CA TYR A 713 4.90 -6.46 19.59
C TYR A 713 4.81 -7.88 20.15
N HIS A 714 5.01 -8.02 21.46
CA HIS A 714 4.93 -9.30 22.16
C HIS A 714 3.58 -9.47 22.84
N ALA A 715 3.00 -10.67 22.68
CA ALA A 715 1.70 -11.03 23.24
C ALA A 715 1.70 -12.43 23.88
N SER A 716 2.76 -12.76 24.64
CA SER A 716 2.84 -14.01 25.43
C SER A 716 2.58 -15.30 24.60
N GLY A 717 3.03 -15.29 23.33
CA GLY A 717 2.88 -16.44 22.42
C GLY A 717 1.49 -16.62 21.80
N GLU A 718 0.52 -15.74 22.06
CA GLU A 718 -0.77 -15.74 21.37
C GLU A 718 -0.73 -14.97 20.05
N SER A 719 -1.51 -15.41 19.06
CA SER A 719 -1.71 -14.66 17.82
C SER A 719 -2.39 -13.32 18.09
N ILE A 720 -1.94 -12.26 17.42
CA ILE A 720 -2.38 -10.90 17.65
C ILE A 720 -3.44 -10.51 16.62
N MET A 721 -4.58 -10.00 17.09
CA MET A 721 -5.54 -9.31 16.23
C MET A 721 -5.04 -7.90 15.96
N PHE A 722 -4.58 -7.66 14.73
CA PHE A 722 -4.02 -6.41 14.28
C PHE A 722 -5.04 -5.59 13.49
N ASN A 723 -5.14 -4.29 13.79
CA ASN A 723 -5.87 -3.32 12.99
C ASN A 723 -4.96 -2.13 12.71
N LEU A 724 -4.81 -1.80 11.43
CA LEU A 724 -4.02 -0.65 10.99
C LEU A 724 -4.89 0.34 10.23
N GLN A 725 -4.80 1.60 10.63
CA GLN A 725 -5.50 2.71 10.02
C GLN A 725 -4.51 3.82 9.68
N LEU A 726 -4.78 4.52 8.58
CA LEU A 726 -4.07 5.71 8.17
C LEU A 726 -5.02 6.90 8.30
N SER A 727 -4.62 7.93 9.05
CA SER A 727 -5.34 9.20 9.12
C SER A 727 -4.55 10.25 8.37
N GLN A 728 -5.12 10.77 7.29
CA GLN A 728 -4.50 11.81 6.49
C GLN A 728 -4.89 13.17 7.06
N ILE A 729 -3.88 13.96 7.41
CA ILE A 729 -4.03 15.22 8.11
C ILE A 729 -3.28 16.31 7.35
N SER A 730 -3.99 17.37 7.00
CA SER A 730 -3.38 18.58 6.44
C SER A 730 -3.03 19.55 7.54
N ILE A 731 -1.85 20.18 7.41
CA ILE A 731 -1.43 21.29 8.26
C ILE A 731 -1.23 22.51 7.37
N ASP A 732 -2.14 23.47 7.49
CA ASP A 732 -2.01 24.78 6.85
C ASP A 732 -1.33 25.75 7.81
N THR A 733 -0.45 26.61 7.27
CA THR A 733 0.39 27.50 8.06
C THR A 733 0.27 28.95 7.61
N GLU A 734 -0.32 29.77 8.47
CA GLU A 734 -0.52 31.20 8.23
C GLU A 734 0.38 32.05 9.13
N LEU A 735 1.01 33.06 8.53
CA LEU A 735 1.81 34.03 9.26
C LEU A 735 0.92 34.97 10.09
N ILE A 736 1.16 35.00 11.40
CA ILE A 736 0.51 35.96 12.29
C ILE A 736 1.35 37.23 12.30
N ILE A 737 0.82 38.30 11.67
CA ILE A 737 1.45 39.64 11.62
C ILE A 737 1.40 40.31 13.00
#